data_AF-A0A1Q7LN64-F1
#
_entry.id   AF-A0A1Q7LN64-F1
#
_cell.length_a   1.000
_cell.length_b   1.000
_cell.length_c   1.000
_cell.angle_alpha   90.00
_cell.angle_beta   90.00
_cell.angle_gamma   90.00
#
_symmetry.space_group_name_H-M   'P 1'
#
loop_
_entity.id
_entity.type
_entity.pdbx_description
1 polymer ?
#
loop_
_entity_poly.entity_id
_entity_poly.type
_entity_poly.pdbx_seq_one_letter_code
_entity_poly.pdbx_strand_id
1 'polypeptide(L)'
;MDRRTFVLLTGAASAALFRPPRPLPGLARRPLGNLRFDLDDQRRLALWYNAPDRSIPLLRNAALGLWVGDTLVTLADLENVSVGNRRPPGGESLVIRGRTPGTAGGASGSVWLEAEFVAWDTTPSVDSAARGAHGAITVSVYPDRVLATIRGMRFFATSEPEVLPGDGPLIALVNGYQSWSACRVASAPADATSYGAIGLSRAGHGFAAVWDPGEAGDGKVKLAANGSLEALSEWLPARPVRPDGDSATLRIAYLPEGDGLTALTAAATPASSVDRERIAALAVPTGWCSWYELGPDVTEADVAANVDFCAAHFDRRSLRYIQLDDGYQRAAGNWDTNPKFPHGHRWLTDRIHAAGFQAGLWIAPFAVAEQSDVASTNPGWLLKTAPPDSSAVLVDIRAPWGGRIFALDGAHPGVQQWLYDLARRVVREWGYDYLKIDFLHWATVGAAHYGGLTHAEAYRHGLTAIRDGLGTEAFLLGCGAPVQHAAGLVNGMRIGNDVDANWGGIQEPARAAALRSFYNRSVWLNDPDCLVVRPPLTLDEARVWASIVAVSGGMTILSDNLPKLPVERLTLLQKALPVAPVNAETRPPVAVGTQNVEREVAPAIATADTLVRLRGPWRFRTGDDPRYAARDFDDDAWETIPVPLNWEQAGHPDYDGHAWYRTRFALPAAAAPTAHLELGKIDDTDETFINGVRIGATNGWSSYRRYGVPATALNWGGENVLAIHVVDTGGPGGFWSVRRDRPAGTWIVEGAPKWWTVVLVNWEDEPQNVTQSLAALGISGSRLAAYDVWADQPLADVQQSLAATIQPHSTLTVALRPATQHPQVIGTTRHIVQGAVDIAEERWDSAASTLRGRSVNLDGRAYAITIAVPRRLRSRTCKADPACTVKRLDVGHVMLQWPAGLTKDLAWSVSFGSARRR
;
A
#
# COMPACT_ATOMS: atom_id res chain seq x y z
N MET A 1 22.06 -16.25 -23.10
CA MET A 1 22.90 -17.37 -22.62
C MET A 1 22.09 -18.17 -21.62
N ASP A 2 22.04 -19.48 -21.82
CA ASP A 2 21.05 -20.41 -21.27
C ASP A 2 21.25 -20.70 -19.77
N ARG A 3 20.15 -20.66 -18.99
CA ARG A 3 20.11 -20.69 -17.52
C ARG A 3 20.09 -22.13 -16.97
N ARG A 4 21.09 -22.95 -17.32
CA ARG A 4 21.27 -24.25 -16.66
C ARG A 4 22.71 -24.44 -16.22
N THR A 5 22.87 -24.76 -14.94
CA THR A 5 24.09 -25.19 -14.25
C THR A 5 24.96 -24.08 -13.65
N PHE A 6 24.75 -23.78 -12.37
CA PHE A 6 25.85 -23.38 -11.50
C PHE A 6 26.01 -24.42 -10.39
N VAL A 7 27.04 -25.23 -10.55
CA VAL A 7 27.61 -26.10 -9.52
C VAL A 7 28.39 -25.21 -8.55
N LEU A 8 28.06 -25.32 -7.26
CA LEU A 8 28.81 -24.73 -6.15
C LEU A 8 30.22 -25.32 -6.09
N LEU A 9 31.23 -24.48 -6.32
CA LEU A 9 32.61 -24.73 -5.90
C LEU A 9 33.21 -23.42 -5.40
N THR A 10 33.18 -23.21 -4.08
CA THR A 10 34.29 -22.56 -3.34
C THR A 10 34.19 -22.86 -1.84
N GLY A 11 35.20 -23.56 -1.32
CA GLY A 11 35.89 -23.17 -0.07
C GLY A 11 35.30 -23.63 1.26
N ALA A 12 35.70 -24.82 1.71
CA ALA A 12 35.67 -25.19 3.13
C ALA A 12 36.81 -24.51 3.91
N ALA A 13 36.53 -24.18 5.18
CA ALA A 13 37.37 -23.66 6.28
C ALA A 13 37.00 -22.19 6.63
N SER A 14 36.39 -21.83 7.77
CA SER A 14 36.40 -22.42 9.11
C SER A 14 35.06 -22.16 9.82
N ALA A 15 34.33 -23.22 10.17
CA ALA A 15 33.18 -23.15 11.07
C ALA A 15 33.59 -23.73 12.43
N ALA A 16 33.89 -22.86 13.39
CA ALA A 16 34.09 -23.25 14.79
C ALA A 16 32.94 -22.68 15.65
N LEU A 17 32.06 -23.59 16.08
CA LEU A 17 31.36 -23.62 17.36
C LEU A 17 30.51 -22.40 17.78
N PHE A 18 29.28 -22.33 17.26
CA PHE A 18 28.13 -21.83 18.04
C PHE A 18 27.08 -22.94 18.11
N ARG A 19 26.87 -23.50 19.31
CA ARG A 19 25.69 -24.35 19.59
C ARG A 19 24.48 -23.43 19.73
N PRO A 20 23.35 -23.67 19.05
CA PRO A 20 22.12 -22.94 19.33
C PRO A 20 21.66 -23.24 20.76
N PRO A 21 21.08 -22.26 21.49
CA PRO A 21 20.54 -22.50 22.82
C PRO A 21 19.40 -23.52 22.75
N ARG A 22 19.36 -24.44 23.72
CA ARG A 22 18.23 -25.38 23.89
C ARG A 22 16.93 -24.59 24.14
N PRO A 23 15.79 -25.00 23.57
CA PRO A 23 14.51 -24.39 23.90
C PRO A 23 14.20 -24.59 25.39
N LEU A 24 13.69 -23.53 26.04
CA LEU A 24 13.13 -23.61 27.38
C LEU A 24 11.92 -24.57 27.39
N PRO A 25 11.81 -25.52 28.33
CA PRO A 25 10.63 -26.37 28.48
C PRO A 25 9.52 -25.59 29.21
N GLY A 26 8.32 -25.49 28.63
CA GLY A 26 7.19 -24.91 29.40
C GLY A 26 5.91 -24.46 28.66
N LEU A 27 5.85 -24.46 27.33
CA LEU A 27 4.59 -24.23 26.60
C LEU A 27 4.20 -25.48 25.83
N ALA A 28 3.13 -26.15 26.26
CA ALA A 28 2.55 -27.28 25.53
C ALA A 28 2.23 -26.83 24.10
N ARG A 29 2.90 -27.43 23.11
CA ARG A 29 2.62 -27.19 21.68
C ARG A 29 1.22 -27.75 21.39
N ARG A 30 0.23 -26.88 21.13
CA ARG A 30 -1.02 -27.34 20.50
C ARG A 30 -0.67 -27.92 19.12
N PRO A 31 -1.16 -29.10 18.75
CA PRO A 31 -0.96 -29.64 17.40
C PRO A 31 -1.60 -28.67 16.39
N LEU A 32 -0.85 -28.32 15.34
CA LEU A 32 -1.32 -27.46 14.26
C LEU A 32 -2.26 -28.25 13.36
N GLY A 33 -3.31 -27.61 12.86
CA GLY A 33 -4.13 -28.17 11.80
C GLY A 33 -3.49 -27.96 10.42
N ASN A 34 -3.90 -28.74 9.43
CA ASN A 34 -3.40 -28.64 8.05
C ASN A 34 -4.53 -28.37 7.05
N LEU A 35 -4.18 -27.86 5.87
CA LEU A 35 -5.11 -27.81 4.75
C LEU A 35 -5.26 -29.21 4.14
N ARG A 36 -6.47 -29.53 3.68
CA ARG A 36 -6.78 -30.72 2.89
C ARG A 36 -7.66 -30.32 1.71
N PHE A 37 -7.33 -30.84 0.54
CA PHE A 37 -8.12 -30.69 -0.67
C PHE A 37 -8.85 -31.99 -0.95
N ASP A 38 -10.15 -31.89 -1.22
CA ASP A 38 -10.99 -33.01 -1.62
C ASP A 38 -11.71 -32.67 -2.94
N LEU A 39 -12.12 -33.71 -3.66
CA LEU A 39 -12.98 -33.62 -4.83
C LEU A 39 -14.27 -34.40 -4.55
N ASP A 40 -15.42 -33.85 -4.93
CA ASP A 40 -16.68 -34.59 -4.90
C ASP A 40 -16.84 -35.51 -6.14
N ASP A 41 -17.95 -36.25 -6.20
CA ASP A 41 -18.27 -37.16 -7.32
C ASP A 41 -18.38 -36.45 -8.68
N GLN A 42 -18.60 -35.12 -8.66
CA GLN A 42 -18.65 -34.26 -9.84
C GLN A 42 -17.32 -33.53 -10.07
N ARG A 43 -16.25 -33.93 -9.36
CA ARG A 43 -14.91 -33.34 -9.43
C ARG A 43 -14.88 -31.85 -9.11
N ARG A 44 -15.79 -31.37 -8.26
CA ARG A 44 -15.73 -30.03 -7.68
C ARG A 44 -14.81 -30.02 -6.47
N LEU A 45 -14.04 -28.95 -6.35
CA LEU A 45 -13.07 -28.74 -5.29
C LEU A 45 -13.76 -28.40 -3.97
N ALA A 46 -13.30 -29.03 -2.90
CA ALA A 46 -13.52 -28.59 -1.54
C ALA A 46 -12.16 -28.41 -0.84
N LEU A 47 -12.01 -27.27 -0.15
CA LEU A 47 -10.85 -26.97 0.69
C LEU A 47 -11.29 -27.04 2.15
N TRP A 48 -10.53 -27.78 2.94
CA TRP A 48 -10.77 -27.96 4.38
C TRP A 48 -9.55 -27.54 5.18
N TYR A 49 -9.79 -27.07 6.40
CA TYR A 49 -8.79 -27.01 7.45
C TYR A 49 -9.08 -28.09 8.49
N ASN A 50 -8.19 -29.06 8.62
CA ASN A 50 -8.30 -30.11 9.62
C ASN A 50 -7.61 -29.66 10.90
N ALA A 51 -8.39 -29.14 11.84
CA ALA A 51 -7.95 -28.96 13.21
C ALA A 51 -7.80 -30.34 13.89
N PRO A 52 -7.05 -30.44 15.01
CA PRO A 52 -6.86 -31.70 15.73
C PRO A 52 -8.17 -32.42 16.13
N ASP A 53 -9.25 -31.67 16.31
CA ASP A 53 -10.54 -32.14 16.82
C ASP A 53 -11.70 -32.04 15.80
N ARG A 54 -11.52 -31.36 14.66
CA ARG A 54 -12.58 -31.14 13.66
C ARG A 54 -12.06 -30.69 12.29
N SER A 55 -12.82 -30.99 11.25
CA SER A 55 -12.62 -30.43 9.90
C SER A 55 -13.51 -29.22 9.65
N ILE A 56 -12.92 -28.14 9.16
CA ILE A 56 -13.57 -26.87 8.90
C ILE A 56 -13.60 -26.63 7.38
N PRO A 57 -14.77 -26.48 6.73
CA PRO A 57 -14.83 -26.17 5.31
C PRO A 57 -14.43 -24.71 5.06
N LEU A 58 -13.49 -24.47 4.16
CA LEU A 58 -13.02 -23.15 3.75
C LEU A 58 -13.56 -22.74 2.38
N LEU A 59 -13.64 -23.69 1.45
CA LEU A 59 -14.26 -23.57 0.13
C LEU A 59 -15.04 -24.85 -0.17
N ARG A 60 -16.22 -24.76 -0.78
CA ARG A 60 -17.03 -25.92 -1.16
C ARG A 60 -17.60 -25.77 -2.56
N ASN A 61 -17.91 -26.89 -3.20
CA ASN A 61 -18.56 -26.95 -4.51
C ASN A 61 -17.87 -26.08 -5.58
N ALA A 62 -16.56 -25.89 -5.47
CA ALA A 62 -15.83 -24.97 -6.33
C ALA A 62 -15.53 -25.61 -7.69
N ALA A 63 -15.97 -24.97 -8.76
CA ALA A 63 -15.64 -25.39 -10.12
C ALA A 63 -14.25 -24.86 -10.54
N LEU A 64 -13.35 -25.77 -10.92
CA LEU A 64 -12.02 -25.49 -11.50
C LEU A 64 -12.01 -25.88 -12.98
N GLY A 65 -11.38 -25.08 -13.84
CA GLY A 65 -11.32 -25.36 -15.26
C GLY A 65 -10.43 -24.40 -16.05
N LEU A 66 -10.49 -24.48 -17.38
CA LEU A 66 -9.84 -23.55 -18.29
C LEU A 66 -10.71 -23.24 -19.50
N TRP A 67 -10.52 -22.08 -20.11
CA TRP A 67 -11.20 -21.71 -21.35
C TRP A 67 -10.38 -22.14 -22.56
N VAL A 68 -10.88 -23.12 -23.31
CA VAL A 68 -10.36 -23.52 -24.63
C VAL A 68 -11.17 -22.79 -25.70
N GLY A 69 -10.58 -21.75 -26.29
CA GLY A 69 -11.34 -20.72 -27.00
C GLY A 69 -12.39 -20.08 -26.07
N ASP A 70 -13.65 -20.09 -26.48
CA ASP A 70 -14.76 -19.54 -25.68
C ASP A 70 -15.44 -20.56 -24.76
N THR A 71 -15.08 -21.84 -24.86
CA THR A 71 -15.68 -22.90 -24.07
C THR A 71 -14.90 -23.11 -22.79
N LEU A 72 -15.57 -22.94 -21.64
CA LEU A 72 -15.03 -23.37 -20.36
C LEU A 72 -15.13 -24.90 -20.25
N VAL A 73 -14.00 -25.55 -20.03
CA VAL A 73 -13.92 -26.98 -19.72
C VAL A 73 -13.47 -27.12 -18.27
N THR A 74 -14.30 -27.74 -17.45
CA THR A 74 -14.03 -27.96 -16.03
C THR A 74 -13.42 -29.33 -15.76
N LEU A 75 -12.94 -29.56 -14.54
CA LEU A 75 -12.53 -30.89 -14.10
C LEU A 75 -13.64 -31.94 -14.29
N ALA A 76 -14.91 -31.55 -14.21
CA ALA A 76 -16.07 -32.43 -14.42
C ALA A 76 -16.19 -32.90 -15.87
N ASP A 77 -15.63 -32.17 -16.83
CA ASP A 77 -15.76 -32.44 -18.27
C ASP A 77 -14.60 -33.26 -18.83
N LEU A 78 -13.55 -33.49 -18.03
CA LEU A 78 -12.33 -34.18 -18.50
C LEU A 78 -12.57 -35.65 -18.84
N GLU A 79 -11.91 -36.08 -19.91
CA GLU A 79 -11.76 -37.46 -20.37
C GLU A 79 -10.40 -38.03 -19.94
N ASN A 80 -10.26 -39.36 -19.90
CA ASN A 80 -9.00 -40.04 -19.55
C ASN A 80 -8.38 -39.54 -18.24
N VAL A 81 -9.22 -39.38 -17.21
CA VAL A 81 -8.83 -38.77 -15.94
C VAL A 81 -8.03 -39.74 -15.08
N SER A 82 -6.91 -39.27 -14.56
CA SER A 82 -6.17 -39.88 -13.47
C SER A 82 -6.20 -38.95 -12.25
N VAL A 83 -6.50 -39.52 -11.09
CA VAL A 83 -6.36 -38.84 -9.79
C VAL A 83 -5.30 -39.58 -9.00
N GLY A 84 -4.31 -38.84 -8.49
CA GLY A 84 -3.22 -39.41 -7.71
C GLY A 84 -2.77 -38.44 -6.62
N ASN A 85 -1.95 -38.96 -5.70
CA ASN A 85 -1.35 -38.15 -4.65
C ASN A 85 0.17 -38.20 -4.79
N ARG A 86 0.86 -37.08 -4.58
CA ARG A 86 2.30 -37.04 -4.32
C ARG A 86 2.53 -36.69 -2.84
N ARG A 87 3.68 -37.08 -2.30
CA ARG A 87 4.11 -36.69 -0.94
C ARG A 87 5.29 -35.71 -1.06
N PRO A 88 5.04 -34.41 -1.23
CA PRO A 88 6.11 -33.42 -1.15
C PRO A 88 6.69 -33.39 0.28
N PRO A 89 7.97 -32.99 0.45
CA PRO A 89 8.55 -32.84 1.78
C PRO A 89 7.70 -31.90 2.66
N GLY A 90 7.10 -32.44 3.73
CA GLY A 90 6.31 -31.67 4.70
C GLY A 90 4.85 -31.39 4.33
N GLY A 91 4.29 -32.09 3.32
CA GLY A 91 2.93 -31.83 2.87
C GLY A 91 2.21 -33.01 2.21
N GLU A 92 0.94 -32.80 1.89
CA GLU A 92 0.11 -33.68 1.06
C GLU A 92 -0.20 -32.99 -0.26
N SER A 93 -0.35 -33.77 -1.33
CA SER A 93 -0.84 -33.23 -2.59
C SER A 93 -1.87 -34.14 -3.23
N LEU A 94 -2.82 -33.51 -3.91
CA LEU A 94 -3.80 -34.13 -4.79
C LEU A 94 -3.50 -33.64 -6.20
N VAL A 95 -3.34 -34.56 -7.15
CA VAL A 95 -3.11 -34.24 -8.55
C VAL A 95 -4.21 -34.88 -9.37
N ILE A 96 -4.93 -34.06 -10.14
CA ILE A 96 -5.87 -34.51 -11.15
C ILE A 96 -5.33 -34.13 -12.52
N ARG A 97 -5.28 -35.11 -13.42
CA ARG A 97 -4.87 -34.91 -14.80
C ARG A 97 -5.89 -35.54 -15.73
N GLY A 98 -6.24 -34.85 -16.81
CA GLY A 98 -7.14 -35.39 -17.82
C GLY A 98 -7.06 -34.59 -19.11
N ARG A 99 -7.72 -35.10 -20.14
CA ARG A 99 -7.78 -34.48 -21.46
C ARG A 99 -9.11 -33.75 -21.62
N THR A 100 -9.09 -32.55 -22.17
CA THR A 100 -10.33 -31.84 -22.52
C THR A 100 -11.03 -32.53 -23.69
N PRO A 101 -12.36 -32.56 -23.74
CA PRO A 101 -13.09 -33.03 -24.91
C PRO A 101 -12.66 -32.27 -26.17
N GLY A 102 -12.65 -32.93 -27.32
CA GLY A 102 -12.44 -32.24 -28.60
C GLY A 102 -13.65 -31.36 -28.92
N THR A 103 -13.44 -30.10 -29.28
CA THR A 103 -14.55 -29.22 -29.71
C THR A 103 -15.16 -29.72 -31.02
N ALA A 104 -16.47 -29.98 -31.04
CA ALA A 104 -17.20 -30.31 -32.27
C ALA A 104 -17.06 -29.16 -33.29
N GLY A 105 -16.33 -29.38 -34.39
CA GLY A 105 -16.06 -28.35 -35.41
C GLY A 105 -14.58 -28.08 -35.71
N GLY A 106 -13.63 -28.72 -35.03
CA GLY A 106 -12.25 -28.87 -35.50
C GLY A 106 -11.28 -27.67 -35.31
N ALA A 107 -11.73 -26.50 -34.87
CA ALA A 107 -10.88 -25.31 -34.82
C ALA A 107 -10.02 -25.13 -33.54
N SER A 108 -10.48 -25.60 -32.36
CA SER A 108 -9.83 -25.26 -31.08
C SER A 108 -8.99 -26.37 -30.45
N GLY A 109 -9.01 -27.60 -30.97
CA GLY A 109 -8.20 -28.71 -30.45
C GLY A 109 -8.57 -29.20 -29.05
N SER A 110 -7.89 -30.24 -28.56
CA SER A 110 -7.93 -30.67 -27.15
C SER A 110 -6.61 -30.35 -26.46
N VAL A 111 -6.62 -30.20 -25.14
CA VAL A 111 -5.43 -30.03 -24.30
C VAL A 111 -5.43 -31.00 -23.13
N TRP A 112 -4.27 -31.21 -22.54
CA TRP A 112 -4.15 -31.89 -21.25
C TRP A 112 -4.18 -30.84 -20.14
N LEU A 113 -5.11 -31.00 -19.20
CA LEU A 113 -5.20 -30.22 -17.98
C LEU A 113 -4.62 -31.04 -16.84
N GLU A 114 -3.74 -30.44 -16.05
CA GLU A 114 -3.26 -30.96 -14.77
C GLU A 114 -3.51 -29.90 -13.70
N ALA A 115 -4.26 -30.25 -12.65
CA ALA A 115 -4.41 -29.43 -11.46
C ALA A 115 -3.76 -30.14 -10.28
N GLU A 116 -2.77 -29.48 -9.67
CA GLU A 116 -2.06 -29.94 -8.49
C GLU A 116 -2.42 -29.05 -7.30
N PHE A 117 -2.96 -29.68 -6.26
CA PHE A 117 -3.28 -29.05 -4.99
C PHE A 117 -2.24 -29.49 -3.98
N VAL A 118 -1.55 -28.56 -3.35
CA VAL A 118 -0.52 -28.86 -2.36
C VAL A 118 -0.89 -28.19 -1.05
N ALA A 119 -0.85 -28.94 0.04
CA ALA A 119 -0.95 -28.41 1.39
C ALA A 119 0.36 -28.69 2.13
N TRP A 120 0.87 -27.71 2.87
CA TRP A 120 2.05 -27.90 3.71
C TRP A 120 1.90 -27.17 5.04
N ASP A 121 2.57 -27.72 6.04
CA ASP A 121 2.81 -27.00 7.29
C ASP A 121 4.00 -26.07 7.11
N THR A 122 3.98 -24.89 7.73
CA THR A 122 5.19 -24.08 7.74
C THR A 122 6.20 -24.71 8.69
N THR A 123 7.41 -24.98 8.18
CA THR A 123 8.60 -25.11 9.04
C THR A 123 8.70 -23.88 9.94
N PRO A 124 9.20 -24.02 11.19
CA PRO A 124 9.22 -22.95 12.17
C PRO A 124 10.02 -21.76 11.65
N SER A 125 9.35 -20.77 11.08
CA SER A 125 9.88 -19.41 11.08
C SER A 125 9.83 -18.92 12.53
N VAL A 126 10.75 -18.03 12.87
CA VAL A 126 10.96 -17.49 14.22
C VAL A 126 9.72 -16.76 14.76
N ASP A 127 8.72 -16.54 13.90
CA ASP A 127 7.56 -15.72 14.17
C ASP A 127 6.35 -16.56 14.65
N SER A 128 6.10 -16.53 15.95
CA SER A 128 4.99 -17.27 16.57
C SER A 128 3.60 -16.71 16.25
N ALA A 129 3.51 -15.55 15.58
CA ALA A 129 2.27 -14.80 15.41
C ALA A 129 1.47 -15.13 14.12
N ALA A 130 2.11 -15.67 13.07
CA ALA A 130 1.47 -16.02 11.79
C ALA A 130 1.48 -17.52 11.53
N ARG A 131 1.13 -18.32 12.53
CA ARG A 131 0.99 -19.78 12.37
C ARG A 131 -0.30 -20.09 11.61
N GLY A 132 -0.22 -20.11 10.29
CA GLY A 132 -1.31 -20.50 9.39
C GLY A 132 -1.07 -21.83 8.71
N ALA A 133 -2.15 -22.41 8.19
CA ALA A 133 -2.06 -23.54 7.27
C ALA A 133 -1.92 -23.01 5.84
N HIS A 134 -0.97 -23.56 5.08
CA HIS A 134 -0.63 -23.06 3.76
C HIS A 134 -0.93 -24.09 2.68
N GLY A 135 -1.18 -23.58 1.48
CA GLY A 135 -1.32 -24.41 0.30
C GLY A 135 -1.13 -23.65 -0.99
N ALA A 136 -1.20 -24.38 -2.10
CA ALA A 136 -1.21 -23.82 -3.44
C ALA A 136 -2.09 -24.66 -4.35
N ILE A 137 -2.69 -24.01 -5.34
CA ILE A 137 -3.35 -24.64 -6.47
C ILE A 137 -2.53 -24.27 -7.70
N THR A 138 -1.97 -25.27 -8.38
CA THR A 138 -1.24 -25.07 -9.64
C THR A 138 -2.07 -25.69 -10.76
N VAL A 139 -2.41 -24.88 -11.77
CA VAL A 139 -3.11 -25.34 -12.97
C VAL A 139 -2.12 -25.28 -14.12
N SER A 140 -1.84 -26.44 -14.72
CA SER A 140 -0.97 -26.59 -15.88
C SER A 140 -1.76 -27.09 -17.08
N VAL A 141 -1.50 -26.50 -18.24
CA VAL A 141 -2.08 -26.88 -19.52
C VAL A 141 -0.97 -27.28 -20.48
N TYR A 142 -1.11 -28.45 -21.10
CA TYR A 142 -0.18 -28.97 -22.08
C TYR A 142 -0.89 -29.20 -23.41
N PRO A 143 -0.24 -28.93 -24.56
CA PRO A 143 -0.81 -29.25 -25.85
C PRO A 143 -1.02 -30.75 -26.00
N ASP A 144 -2.08 -31.16 -26.71
CA ASP A 144 -2.28 -32.56 -27.11
C ASP A 144 -1.72 -32.81 -28.52
N ARG A 145 -2.49 -32.45 -29.56
CA ARG A 145 -2.06 -32.58 -30.97
C ARG A 145 -1.89 -31.24 -31.67
N VAL A 146 -2.53 -30.20 -31.15
CA VAL A 146 -2.50 -28.83 -31.69
C VAL A 146 -2.31 -27.84 -30.56
N LEU A 147 -1.81 -26.65 -30.89
CA LEU A 147 -1.66 -25.55 -29.94
C LEU A 147 -3.00 -24.81 -29.82
N ALA A 148 -3.87 -25.34 -28.96
CA ALA A 148 -5.18 -24.76 -28.69
C ALA A 148 -5.05 -23.34 -28.11
N THR A 149 -5.93 -22.43 -28.52
CA THR A 149 -6.03 -21.08 -27.94
C THR A 149 -6.65 -21.15 -26.55
N ILE A 150 -5.97 -20.58 -25.57
CA ILE A 150 -6.42 -20.50 -24.17
C ILE A 150 -6.75 -19.05 -23.84
N ARG A 151 -7.93 -18.82 -23.24
CA ARG A 151 -8.36 -17.49 -22.76
C ARG A 151 -8.06 -17.28 -21.27
N GLY A 152 -7.75 -18.35 -20.55
CA GLY A 152 -7.40 -18.28 -19.14
C GLY A 152 -7.76 -19.53 -18.38
N MET A 153 -7.55 -19.46 -17.06
CA MET A 153 -7.75 -20.54 -16.11
C MET A 153 -8.67 -20.08 -14.97
N ARG A 154 -9.56 -20.97 -14.51
CA ARG A 154 -10.41 -20.77 -13.34
C ARG A 154 -9.92 -21.67 -12.22
N PHE A 155 -9.56 -21.08 -11.09
CA PHE A 155 -9.11 -21.80 -9.90
C PHE A 155 -10.28 -22.24 -9.01
N PHE A 156 -11.28 -21.38 -8.86
CA PHE A 156 -12.55 -21.72 -8.23
C PHE A 156 -13.66 -20.78 -8.68
N ALA A 157 -14.90 -21.29 -8.69
CA ALA A 157 -16.13 -20.49 -8.74
C ALA A 157 -17.14 -21.09 -7.75
N THR A 158 -17.65 -20.26 -6.83
CA THR A 158 -18.48 -20.68 -5.69
C THR A 158 -19.35 -19.51 -5.19
N SER A 159 -20.21 -19.74 -4.21
CA SER A 159 -21.03 -18.71 -3.57
C SER A 159 -20.49 -18.29 -2.20
N GLU A 160 -20.83 -17.08 -1.73
CA GLU A 160 -20.40 -16.55 -0.43
C GLU A 160 -20.70 -17.47 0.78
N PRO A 161 -21.84 -18.18 0.85
CA PRO A 161 -22.09 -19.14 1.94
C PRO A 161 -21.18 -20.38 1.92
N GLU A 162 -20.46 -20.60 0.83
CA GLU A 162 -19.52 -21.71 0.64
C GLU A 162 -18.07 -21.32 0.95
N VAL A 163 -17.80 -20.05 1.28
CA VAL A 163 -16.47 -19.50 1.55
C VAL A 163 -16.35 -19.03 3.00
N LEU A 164 -15.41 -19.61 3.76
CA LEU A 164 -15.19 -19.38 5.20
C LEU A 164 -16.42 -19.65 6.11
N PRO A 165 -16.26 -20.34 7.24
CA PRO A 165 -17.35 -20.56 8.18
C PRO A 165 -17.59 -19.34 9.08
N GLY A 166 -18.72 -19.34 9.79
CA GLY A 166 -19.01 -18.43 10.89
C GLY A 166 -20.14 -17.45 10.58
N ASP A 167 -20.59 -16.75 11.64
CA ASP A 167 -21.65 -15.75 11.54
C ASP A 167 -21.09 -14.40 11.07
N GLY A 168 -21.96 -13.62 10.42
CA GLY A 168 -21.64 -12.29 9.91
C GLY A 168 -21.19 -12.25 8.45
N PRO A 169 -20.99 -11.05 7.90
CA PRO A 169 -20.66 -10.87 6.49
C PRO A 169 -19.25 -11.37 6.15
N LEU A 170 -19.05 -11.88 4.93
CA LEU A 170 -17.71 -12.08 4.39
C LEU A 170 -17.09 -10.74 4.01
N ILE A 171 -16.01 -10.37 4.66
CA ILE A 171 -15.28 -9.13 4.39
C ILE A 171 -14.10 -9.43 3.47
N ALA A 172 -14.01 -8.72 2.35
CA ALA A 172 -12.93 -8.83 1.38
C ALA A 172 -12.06 -7.57 1.36
N LEU A 173 -10.76 -7.75 1.49
CA LEU A 173 -9.75 -6.76 1.12
C LEU A 173 -9.51 -6.88 -0.38
N VAL A 174 -10.00 -5.89 -1.12
CA VAL A 174 -9.96 -5.82 -2.58
C VAL A 174 -8.77 -4.97 -3.01
N ASN A 175 -7.93 -5.55 -3.86
CA ASN A 175 -6.75 -4.93 -4.42
C ASN A 175 -7.01 -4.49 -5.88
N GLY A 176 -6.77 -3.22 -6.20
CA GLY A 176 -6.83 -2.74 -7.58
C GLY A 176 -5.71 -3.29 -8.48
N TYR A 177 -5.85 -3.11 -9.80
CA TYR A 177 -4.96 -3.66 -10.83
C TYR A 177 -3.53 -3.13 -10.75
N GLN A 178 -3.36 -1.80 -10.72
CA GLN A 178 -2.05 -1.16 -10.67
C GLN A 178 -1.78 -0.46 -9.33
N SER A 179 -0.56 0.06 -9.15
CA SER A 179 -0.13 0.75 -7.92
C SER A 179 -1.03 1.92 -7.52
N TRP A 180 -1.56 2.68 -8.49
CA TRP A 180 -2.48 3.79 -8.24
C TRP A 180 -3.94 3.34 -8.08
N SER A 181 -4.28 2.14 -8.55
CA SER A 181 -5.64 1.63 -8.41
C SER A 181 -6.00 1.49 -6.93
N ALA A 182 -7.22 1.90 -6.59
CA ALA A 182 -7.71 1.87 -5.22
C ALA A 182 -7.61 0.47 -4.60
N CYS A 183 -7.19 0.42 -3.33
CA CYS A 183 -7.39 -0.72 -2.44
C CYS A 183 -8.48 -0.38 -1.42
N ARG A 184 -9.38 -1.32 -1.16
CA ARG A 184 -10.54 -1.07 -0.29
C ARG A 184 -11.00 -2.32 0.44
N VAL A 185 -11.87 -2.13 1.41
CA VAL A 185 -12.59 -3.19 2.11
C VAL A 185 -14.01 -3.25 1.57
N ALA A 186 -14.52 -4.43 1.27
CA ALA A 186 -15.88 -4.65 0.79
C ALA A 186 -16.55 -5.77 1.59
N SER A 187 -17.84 -5.62 1.90
CA SER A 187 -18.68 -6.73 2.36
C SER A 187 -19.22 -7.46 1.15
N ALA A 188 -19.01 -8.77 1.04
CA ALA A 188 -19.75 -9.57 0.07
C ALA A 188 -21.22 -9.71 0.52
N PRO A 189 -22.17 -9.85 -0.42
CA PRO A 189 -21.99 -9.70 -1.87
C PRO A 189 -21.65 -8.25 -2.26
N ALA A 190 -20.77 -8.09 -3.24
CA ALA A 190 -20.33 -6.80 -3.76
C ALA A 190 -20.03 -6.93 -5.25
N ASP A 191 -20.13 -5.84 -6.01
CA ASP A 191 -19.58 -5.77 -7.36
C ASP A 191 -18.14 -5.23 -7.31
N ALA A 192 -17.17 -6.14 -7.27
CA ALA A 192 -15.77 -5.79 -7.09
C ALA A 192 -14.85 -6.84 -7.72
N THR A 193 -13.70 -6.39 -8.24
CA THR A 193 -12.63 -7.28 -8.71
C THR A 193 -11.35 -6.98 -7.95
N SER A 194 -10.74 -8.01 -7.38
CA SER A 194 -9.45 -7.95 -6.71
C SER A 194 -8.37 -8.56 -7.60
N TYR A 195 -7.28 -7.84 -7.88
CA TYR A 195 -6.20 -8.25 -8.77
C TYR A 195 -4.97 -8.72 -7.98
N GLY A 196 -4.34 -9.81 -8.44
CA GLY A 196 -3.11 -10.41 -7.92
C GLY A 196 -3.22 -11.03 -6.52
N ALA A 197 -4.10 -10.51 -5.66
CA ALA A 197 -4.27 -10.96 -4.29
C ALA A 197 -5.67 -10.64 -3.78
N ILE A 198 -6.19 -11.44 -2.85
CA ILE A 198 -7.39 -11.14 -2.05
C ILE A 198 -7.21 -11.65 -0.62
N GLY A 199 -7.67 -10.86 0.35
CA GLY A 199 -7.79 -11.26 1.75
C GLY A 199 -9.26 -11.33 2.13
N LEU A 200 -9.69 -12.40 2.80
CA LEU A 200 -11.05 -12.64 3.24
C LEU A 200 -11.09 -12.80 4.76
N SER A 201 -12.06 -12.19 5.41
CA SER A 201 -12.29 -12.27 6.85
C SER A 201 -13.74 -12.62 7.15
N ARG A 202 -13.96 -13.56 8.07
CA ARG A 202 -15.29 -13.87 8.63
C ARG A 202 -15.13 -14.46 10.02
N ALA A 203 -15.91 -13.98 10.99
CA ALA A 203 -15.93 -14.49 12.37
C ALA A 203 -14.54 -14.66 13.05
N GLY A 204 -13.58 -13.77 12.76
CA GLY A 204 -12.22 -13.85 13.31
C GLY A 204 -11.32 -14.91 12.65
N HIS A 205 -11.74 -15.44 11.50
CA HIS A 205 -10.93 -16.27 10.62
C HIS A 205 -10.40 -15.43 9.45
N GLY A 206 -9.16 -15.70 9.05
CA GLY A 206 -8.52 -15.12 7.87
C GLY A 206 -8.29 -16.15 6.78
N PHE A 207 -8.56 -15.82 5.53
CA PHE A 207 -8.15 -16.58 4.36
C PHE A 207 -7.55 -15.64 3.33
N ALA A 208 -6.52 -16.08 2.61
CA ALA A 208 -5.95 -15.30 1.53
C ALA A 208 -5.64 -16.16 0.32
N ALA A 209 -5.70 -15.53 -0.85
CA ALA A 209 -5.25 -16.10 -2.10
C ALA A 209 -4.35 -15.07 -2.83
N VAL A 210 -3.16 -15.49 -3.25
CA VAL A 210 -2.15 -14.65 -3.90
C VAL A 210 -1.60 -15.39 -5.12
N TRP A 211 -1.66 -14.76 -6.30
CA TRP A 211 -1.12 -15.33 -7.51
C TRP A 211 0.40 -15.20 -7.57
N ASP A 212 1.06 -16.19 -8.16
CA ASP A 212 2.46 -16.08 -8.49
C ASP A 212 2.68 -15.10 -9.65
N PRO A 213 3.78 -14.35 -9.63
CA PRO A 213 4.14 -13.49 -10.74
C PRO A 213 4.68 -14.31 -11.92
N GLY A 214 4.52 -13.77 -13.13
CA GLY A 214 5.14 -14.35 -14.32
C GLY A 214 4.33 -15.43 -15.03
N GLU A 215 3.12 -15.73 -14.57
CA GLU A 215 2.12 -16.44 -15.36
C GLU A 215 1.64 -15.59 -16.55
N ALA A 216 0.99 -16.25 -17.51
CA ALA A 216 0.54 -15.62 -18.75
C ALA A 216 -0.70 -14.74 -18.59
N GLY A 217 -1.44 -14.84 -17.49
CA GLY A 217 -2.66 -14.09 -17.28
C GLY A 217 -2.61 -13.18 -16.07
N ASP A 218 -3.52 -12.22 -16.03
CA ASP A 218 -3.78 -11.42 -14.83
C ASP A 218 -4.62 -12.23 -13.85
N GLY A 219 -4.04 -12.51 -12.68
CA GLY A 219 -4.72 -13.14 -11.57
C GLY A 219 -5.77 -12.22 -10.97
N LYS A 220 -7.01 -12.70 -10.77
CA LYS A 220 -8.06 -11.91 -10.14
C LYS A 220 -9.15 -12.74 -9.47
N VAL A 221 -9.79 -12.14 -8.46
CA VAL A 221 -11.06 -12.62 -7.87
C VAL A 221 -12.17 -11.64 -8.18
N LYS A 222 -13.22 -12.11 -8.86
CA LYS A 222 -14.48 -11.38 -9.04
C LYS A 222 -15.41 -11.71 -7.89
N LEU A 223 -15.87 -10.69 -7.20
CA LEU A 223 -17.00 -10.73 -6.27
C LEU A 223 -18.18 -10.14 -7.03
N ALA A 224 -19.30 -10.86 -7.05
CA ALA A 224 -20.51 -10.41 -7.71
C ALA A 224 -21.62 -10.05 -6.71
N ALA A 225 -22.53 -9.18 -7.13
CA ALA A 225 -23.67 -8.73 -6.33
C ALA A 225 -24.67 -9.87 -5.98
N ASN A 226 -24.61 -11.00 -6.69
CA ASN A 226 -25.38 -12.21 -6.37
C ASN A 226 -24.67 -13.12 -5.35
N GLY A 227 -23.52 -12.72 -4.83
CA GLY A 227 -22.72 -13.49 -3.88
C GLY A 227 -21.80 -14.52 -4.51
N SER A 228 -21.66 -14.59 -5.83
CA SER A 228 -20.66 -15.48 -6.45
C SER A 228 -19.24 -14.93 -6.30
N LEU A 229 -18.29 -15.80 -6.00
CA LEU A 229 -16.86 -15.53 -5.97
C LEU A 229 -16.16 -16.40 -7.02
N GLU A 230 -15.36 -15.79 -7.88
CA GLU A 230 -14.68 -16.47 -8.98
C GLU A 230 -13.20 -16.05 -9.05
N ALA A 231 -12.28 -17.00 -8.87
CA ALA A 231 -10.84 -16.80 -8.99
C ALA A 231 -10.31 -17.29 -10.33
N LEU A 232 -9.58 -16.41 -11.02
CA LEU A 232 -9.20 -16.52 -12.42
C LEU A 232 -7.74 -16.11 -12.65
N SER A 233 -7.11 -16.69 -13.67
CA SER A 233 -5.98 -16.06 -14.37
C SER A 233 -6.45 -15.82 -15.81
N GLU A 234 -6.66 -14.56 -16.19
CA GLU A 234 -7.24 -14.19 -17.48
C GLU A 234 -6.16 -13.80 -18.49
N TRP A 235 -6.17 -14.44 -19.66
CA TRP A 235 -5.17 -14.22 -20.71
C TRP A 235 -5.73 -13.24 -21.73
N LEU A 236 -5.15 -12.05 -21.75
CA LEU A 236 -5.54 -10.97 -22.64
C LEU A 236 -4.32 -10.52 -23.47
N PRO A 237 -4.38 -10.56 -24.82
CA PRO A 237 -5.35 -11.36 -25.59
C PRO A 237 -5.22 -12.86 -25.30
N ALA A 238 -6.24 -13.63 -25.68
CA ALA A 238 -6.15 -15.09 -25.70
C ALA A 238 -5.07 -15.52 -26.69
N ARG A 239 -4.28 -16.54 -26.35
CA ARG A 239 -3.20 -17.06 -27.21
C ARG A 239 -3.11 -18.57 -27.19
N PRO A 240 -2.49 -19.19 -28.21
CA PRO A 240 -2.16 -20.62 -28.18
C PRO A 240 -1.33 -21.00 -26.94
N VAL A 241 -1.59 -22.17 -26.37
CA VAL A 241 -0.71 -22.78 -25.36
C VAL A 241 0.70 -23.00 -25.93
N ARG A 242 1.73 -22.84 -25.10
CA ARG A 242 3.13 -23.07 -25.50
C ARG A 242 3.40 -24.56 -25.74
N PRO A 243 4.39 -24.93 -26.57
CA PRO A 243 4.79 -26.32 -26.78
C PRO A 243 5.15 -27.06 -25.49
N ASP A 244 5.82 -26.40 -24.55
CA ASP A 244 6.22 -26.95 -23.25
C ASP A 244 5.09 -26.91 -22.21
N GLY A 245 3.92 -26.36 -22.57
CA GLY A 245 2.82 -26.05 -21.68
C GLY A 245 2.92 -24.69 -21.00
N ASP A 246 1.85 -24.32 -20.33
CA ASP A 246 1.73 -23.11 -19.53
C ASP A 246 1.17 -23.45 -18.15
N SER A 247 1.54 -22.69 -17.12
CA SER A 247 1.09 -22.92 -15.75
C SER A 247 0.78 -21.61 -15.03
N ALA A 248 -0.20 -21.67 -14.14
CA ALA A 248 -0.60 -20.60 -13.24
C ALA A 248 -0.71 -21.14 -11.81
N THR A 249 -0.27 -20.38 -10.82
CA THR A 249 -0.23 -20.83 -9.41
C THR A 249 -0.92 -19.83 -8.50
N LEU A 250 -1.87 -20.32 -7.72
CA LEU A 250 -2.57 -19.59 -6.67
C LEU A 250 -2.12 -20.09 -5.30
N ARG A 251 -1.32 -19.31 -4.58
CA ARG A 251 -0.95 -19.58 -3.18
C ARG A 251 -2.09 -19.20 -2.26
N ILE A 252 -2.32 -20.01 -1.23
CA ILE A 252 -3.36 -19.80 -0.23
C ILE A 252 -2.81 -19.91 1.19
N ALA A 253 -3.41 -19.14 2.09
CA ALA A 253 -3.17 -19.25 3.53
C ALA A 253 -4.49 -19.16 4.30
N TYR A 254 -4.61 -19.94 5.36
CA TYR A 254 -5.71 -19.88 6.30
C TYR A 254 -5.21 -19.68 7.73
N LEU A 255 -5.81 -18.72 8.42
CA LEU A 255 -5.60 -18.42 9.82
C LEU A 255 -6.89 -18.69 10.60
N PRO A 256 -6.91 -19.69 11.50
CA PRO A 256 -8.08 -19.95 12.34
C PRO A 256 -8.36 -18.83 13.34
N GLU A 257 -7.35 -18.03 13.67
CA GLU A 257 -7.46 -16.81 14.46
C GLU A 257 -6.70 -15.70 13.71
N GLY A 258 -7.40 -14.68 13.22
CA GLY A 258 -6.82 -13.59 12.44
C GLY A 258 -7.83 -12.94 11.49
N ASP A 259 -7.31 -12.28 10.46
CA ASP A 259 -8.08 -11.60 9.43
C ASP A 259 -7.47 -11.80 8.04
N GLY A 260 -8.12 -11.27 7.02
CA GLY A 260 -7.68 -11.37 5.63
C GLY A 260 -6.34 -10.69 5.37
N LEU A 261 -5.98 -9.63 6.10
CA LEU A 261 -4.71 -8.92 5.92
C LEU A 261 -3.55 -9.74 6.48
N THR A 262 -3.70 -10.30 7.68
CA THR A 262 -2.72 -11.21 8.28
C THR A 262 -2.57 -12.50 7.46
N ALA A 263 -3.67 -13.03 6.92
CA ALA A 263 -3.60 -14.16 5.99
C ALA A 263 -2.87 -13.80 4.69
N LEU A 264 -3.07 -12.58 4.15
CA LEU A 264 -2.35 -12.08 2.99
C LEU A 264 -0.85 -12.00 3.23
N THR A 265 -0.43 -11.48 4.39
CA THR A 265 0.99 -11.45 4.78
C THR A 265 1.59 -12.86 4.80
N ALA A 266 0.86 -13.82 5.34
CA ALA A 266 1.29 -15.22 5.37
C ALA A 266 1.39 -15.84 3.96
N ALA A 267 0.43 -15.56 3.07
CA ALA A 267 0.42 -16.10 1.70
C ALA A 267 1.46 -15.43 0.78
N ALA A 268 1.68 -14.11 0.94
CA ALA A 268 2.61 -13.34 0.12
C ALA A 268 4.08 -13.67 0.42
N THR A 269 4.38 -14.06 1.66
CA THR A 269 5.74 -14.45 2.10
C THR A 269 6.34 -15.50 1.14
N PRO A 270 7.54 -15.27 0.57
CA PRO A 270 8.16 -16.22 -0.35
C PRO A 270 8.42 -17.57 0.31
N ALA A 271 8.14 -18.67 -0.40
CA ALA A 271 8.45 -20.01 0.08
C ALA A 271 9.98 -20.27 0.13
N SER A 272 10.74 -19.66 -0.78
CA SER A 272 12.20 -19.72 -0.86
C SER A 272 12.86 -18.94 0.29
N SER A 273 13.73 -19.60 1.06
CA SER A 273 14.52 -18.94 2.11
C SER A 273 15.48 -17.91 1.55
N VAL A 274 16.05 -18.17 0.37
CA VAL A 274 16.97 -17.26 -0.32
C VAL A 274 16.26 -15.96 -0.69
N ASP A 275 15.01 -16.04 -1.18
CA ASP A 275 14.24 -14.84 -1.50
C ASP A 275 13.84 -14.06 -0.25
N ARG A 276 13.49 -14.75 0.84
CA ARG A 276 13.23 -14.09 2.13
C ARG A 276 14.46 -13.33 2.63
N GLU A 277 15.63 -13.97 2.62
CA GLU A 277 16.89 -13.34 3.03
C GLU A 277 17.25 -12.15 2.14
N ARG A 278 17.10 -12.31 0.81
CA ARG A 278 17.34 -11.23 -0.17
C ARG A 278 16.45 -10.02 0.09
N ILE A 279 15.16 -10.22 0.30
CA ILE A 279 14.20 -9.13 0.55
C ILE A 279 14.46 -8.50 1.92
N ALA A 280 14.72 -9.30 2.96
CA ALA A 280 15.04 -8.81 4.29
C ALA A 280 16.33 -7.98 4.34
N ALA A 281 17.28 -8.25 3.44
CA ALA A 281 18.54 -7.53 3.32
C ALA A 281 18.44 -6.21 2.52
N LEU A 282 17.31 -5.92 1.87
CA LEU A 282 17.14 -4.66 1.13
C LEU A 282 17.21 -3.47 2.10
N ALA A 283 18.17 -2.57 1.85
CA ALA A 283 18.22 -1.29 2.52
C ALA A 283 17.04 -0.44 2.07
N VAL A 284 16.27 0.09 3.01
CA VAL A 284 15.12 0.93 2.71
C VAL A 284 15.58 2.31 2.23
N PRO A 285 15.20 2.74 1.01
CA PRO A 285 15.52 4.09 0.55
C PRO A 285 14.94 5.17 1.45
N THR A 286 15.80 6.11 1.82
CA THR A 286 15.45 7.40 2.39
C THR A 286 16.11 8.50 1.57
N GLY A 287 15.42 9.60 1.33
CA GLY A 287 15.93 10.61 0.40
C GLY A 287 15.02 11.79 0.20
N TRP A 288 15.29 12.55 -0.85
CA TRP A 288 14.47 13.66 -1.31
C TRP A 288 14.13 13.48 -2.80
N CYS A 289 12.94 13.88 -3.20
CA CYS A 289 12.39 13.85 -4.55
C CYS A 289 11.93 15.26 -4.95
N SER A 290 12.09 15.65 -6.21
CA SER A 290 11.72 16.98 -6.67
C SER A 290 10.22 17.18 -7.00
N TRP A 291 9.42 16.12 -7.10
CA TRP A 291 8.10 16.17 -7.73
C TRP A 291 7.05 17.01 -7.00
N TYR A 292 6.76 16.71 -5.73
CA TYR A 292 5.52 17.16 -5.08
C TYR A 292 5.48 18.63 -4.70
N GLU A 293 6.57 19.39 -4.86
CA GLU A 293 6.54 20.85 -4.72
C GLU A 293 7.08 21.59 -5.95
N LEU A 294 8.14 21.08 -6.60
CA LEU A 294 8.74 21.76 -7.77
C LEU A 294 8.11 21.30 -9.08
N GLY A 295 7.55 20.09 -9.12
CA GLY A 295 6.85 19.52 -10.26
C GLY A 295 7.66 19.60 -11.56
N PRO A 296 6.99 19.77 -12.71
CA PRO A 296 7.65 19.83 -14.01
C PRO A 296 8.51 21.09 -14.20
N ASP A 297 8.42 22.08 -13.30
CA ASP A 297 9.17 23.34 -13.38
C ASP A 297 10.55 23.27 -12.71
N VAL A 298 10.91 22.13 -12.10
CA VAL A 298 12.21 21.92 -11.46
C VAL A 298 13.40 22.32 -12.35
N THR A 299 14.39 22.98 -11.75
CA THR A 299 15.64 23.39 -12.40
C THR A 299 16.87 22.77 -11.74
N GLU A 300 18.01 22.78 -12.44
CA GLU A 300 19.31 22.35 -11.89
C GLU A 300 19.68 23.10 -10.60
N ALA A 301 19.34 24.39 -10.52
CA ALA A 301 19.60 25.21 -9.34
C ALA A 301 18.74 24.79 -8.14
N ASP A 302 17.49 24.40 -8.36
CA ASP A 302 16.62 23.92 -7.28
C ASP A 302 17.14 22.60 -6.68
N VAL A 303 17.58 21.68 -7.53
CA VAL A 303 18.18 20.41 -7.08
C VAL A 303 19.48 20.68 -6.32
N ALA A 304 20.35 21.54 -6.85
CA ALA A 304 21.59 21.92 -6.17
C ALA A 304 21.33 22.55 -4.78
N ALA A 305 20.34 23.44 -4.67
CA ALA A 305 19.98 24.05 -3.39
C ALA A 305 19.46 23.02 -2.36
N ASN A 306 18.67 22.03 -2.81
CA ASN A 306 18.21 20.96 -1.94
C ASN A 306 19.34 19.99 -1.56
N VAL A 307 20.29 19.72 -2.45
CA VAL A 307 21.52 18.95 -2.12
C VAL A 307 22.31 19.64 -1.02
N ASP A 308 22.57 20.94 -1.17
CA ASP A 308 23.35 21.72 -0.21
C ASP A 308 22.61 21.79 1.15
N PHE A 309 21.28 21.96 1.13
CA PHE A 309 20.45 21.93 2.33
C PHE A 309 20.47 20.55 3.01
N CYS A 310 20.28 19.47 2.26
CA CYS A 310 20.34 18.11 2.79
C CYS A 310 21.69 17.84 3.48
N ALA A 311 22.80 18.24 2.83
CA ALA A 311 24.15 18.07 3.37
C ALA A 311 24.38 18.84 4.68
N ALA A 312 23.68 19.96 4.87
CA ALA A 312 23.79 20.81 6.06
C ALA A 312 22.88 20.34 7.23
N HIS A 313 21.73 19.74 6.93
CA HIS A 313 20.67 19.53 7.92
C HIS A 313 20.33 18.06 8.23
N PHE A 314 20.80 17.11 7.43
CA PHE A 314 20.53 15.68 7.63
C PHE A 314 21.82 14.86 7.74
N ASP A 315 21.78 13.83 8.58
CA ASP A 315 22.82 12.80 8.58
C ASP A 315 22.69 11.95 7.30
N ARG A 316 23.79 11.83 6.55
CA ARG A 316 23.88 11.07 5.29
C ARG A 316 23.61 9.57 5.47
N ARG A 317 23.71 9.06 6.71
CA ARG A 317 23.30 7.69 7.06
C ARG A 317 21.78 7.53 7.12
N SER A 318 21.07 8.63 7.37
CA SER A 318 19.62 8.67 7.58
C SER A 318 18.85 9.21 6.37
N LEU A 319 19.48 10.06 5.54
CA LEU A 319 18.98 10.53 4.24
C LEU A 319 20.05 10.22 3.18
N ARG A 320 19.73 9.33 2.24
CA ARG A 320 20.72 8.74 1.33
C ARG A 320 20.57 9.19 -0.12
N TYR A 321 19.35 9.31 -0.62
CA TYR A 321 19.09 9.56 -2.04
C TYR A 321 18.66 11.01 -2.32
N ILE A 322 19.07 11.54 -3.47
CA ILE A 322 18.53 12.75 -4.10
C ILE A 322 18.00 12.34 -5.48
N GLN A 323 16.68 12.36 -5.63
CA GLN A 323 15.98 11.95 -6.84
C GLN A 323 15.52 13.18 -7.64
N LEU A 324 15.96 13.25 -8.89
CA LEU A 324 15.38 14.14 -9.91
C LEU A 324 14.18 13.44 -10.55
N ASP A 325 12.99 13.99 -10.32
CA ASP A 325 11.72 13.49 -10.88
C ASP A 325 11.39 14.13 -12.24
N ASP A 326 10.16 13.95 -12.76
CA ASP A 326 9.68 14.50 -14.03
C ASP A 326 9.95 16.02 -14.17
N GLY A 327 10.38 16.44 -15.36
CA GLY A 327 10.59 17.85 -15.74
C GLY A 327 11.97 18.14 -16.33
N TYR A 328 12.91 17.20 -16.29
CA TYR A 328 14.27 17.39 -16.83
C TYR A 328 14.41 17.01 -18.30
N GLN A 329 13.56 16.10 -18.79
CA GLN A 329 13.68 15.48 -20.10
C GLN A 329 13.33 16.46 -21.22
N ARG A 330 13.80 16.18 -22.44
CA ARG A 330 13.42 16.95 -23.65
C ARG A 330 12.04 16.56 -24.16
N ALA A 331 11.73 15.27 -24.14
CA ALA A 331 10.43 14.70 -24.52
C ALA A 331 10.33 13.26 -23.97
N ALA A 332 9.14 12.69 -23.87
CA ALA A 332 9.00 11.25 -23.59
C ALA A 332 9.67 10.45 -24.71
N GLY A 333 10.55 9.50 -24.39
CA GLY A 333 11.39 8.80 -25.37
C GLY A 333 12.72 9.50 -25.70
N ASN A 334 12.86 10.79 -25.36
CA ASN A 334 14.13 11.53 -25.37
C ASN A 334 14.48 11.99 -23.95
N TRP A 335 14.99 11.04 -23.18
CA TRP A 335 15.30 11.17 -21.75
C TRP A 335 16.63 11.87 -21.46
N ASP A 336 17.16 12.67 -22.39
CA ASP A 336 18.31 13.56 -22.11
C ASP A 336 17.83 14.89 -21.53
N THR A 337 18.73 15.66 -20.91
CA THR A 337 18.38 16.91 -20.23
C THR A 337 17.98 18.03 -21.20
N ASN A 338 16.98 18.81 -20.77
CA ASN A 338 16.50 20.03 -21.41
C ASN A 338 17.29 21.28 -20.93
N PRO A 339 17.02 22.49 -21.46
CA PRO A 339 17.77 23.70 -21.10
C PRO A 339 17.73 24.11 -19.61
N LYS A 340 16.81 23.59 -18.80
CA LYS A 340 16.79 23.83 -17.34
C LYS A 340 17.92 23.10 -16.60
N PHE A 341 18.58 22.15 -17.28
CA PHE A 341 19.69 21.34 -16.81
C PHE A 341 20.87 21.42 -17.80
N PRO A 342 21.48 22.60 -17.94
CA PRO A 342 22.44 22.89 -19.01
C PRO A 342 23.74 22.07 -18.93
N HIS A 343 24.10 21.54 -17.75
CA HIS A 343 25.32 20.76 -17.58
C HIS A 343 25.12 19.24 -17.76
N GLY A 344 23.88 18.79 -17.95
CA GLY A 344 23.55 17.40 -18.23
C GLY A 344 23.59 16.47 -17.02
N HIS A 345 23.14 15.24 -17.24
CA HIS A 345 23.02 14.22 -16.20
C HIS A 345 24.29 14.00 -15.39
N ARG A 346 25.43 13.84 -16.07
CA ARG A 346 26.70 13.46 -15.43
C ARG A 346 27.18 14.50 -14.43
N TRP A 347 27.03 15.79 -14.78
CA TRP A 347 27.40 16.86 -13.86
C TRP A 347 26.56 16.83 -12.60
N LEU A 348 25.24 16.60 -12.74
CA LEU A 348 24.32 16.57 -11.61
C LEU A 348 24.61 15.38 -10.68
N THR A 349 24.83 14.19 -11.24
CA THR A 349 25.16 13.00 -10.43
C THR A 349 26.50 13.15 -9.73
N ASP A 350 27.54 13.65 -10.42
CA ASP A 350 28.84 13.92 -9.80
C ASP A 350 28.71 14.95 -8.65
N ARG A 351 27.86 15.97 -8.78
CA ARG A 351 27.58 16.92 -7.68
C ARG A 351 26.89 16.25 -6.49
N ILE A 352 25.86 15.43 -6.73
CA ILE A 352 25.14 14.70 -5.67
C ILE A 352 26.09 13.76 -4.93
N HIS A 353 26.90 13.00 -5.67
CA HIS A 353 27.91 12.09 -5.12
C HIS A 353 29.00 12.83 -4.34
N ALA A 354 29.46 13.98 -4.82
CA ALA A 354 30.44 14.81 -4.11
C ALA A 354 29.90 15.34 -2.77
N ALA A 355 28.57 15.54 -2.65
CA ALA A 355 27.92 15.87 -1.39
C ALA A 355 27.73 14.66 -0.45
N GLY A 356 28.04 13.45 -0.90
CA GLY A 356 27.97 12.20 -0.14
C GLY A 356 26.61 11.50 -0.19
N PHE A 357 25.76 11.85 -1.15
CA PHE A 357 24.47 11.20 -1.40
C PHE A 357 24.54 10.26 -2.61
N GLN A 358 23.49 9.50 -2.84
CA GLN A 358 23.27 8.72 -4.06
C GLN A 358 22.25 9.40 -4.95
N ALA A 359 22.41 9.27 -6.26
CA ALA A 359 21.58 9.95 -7.25
C ALA A 359 20.45 9.05 -7.74
N GLY A 360 19.23 9.59 -7.77
CA GLY A 360 18.05 8.95 -8.33
C GLY A 360 17.51 9.70 -9.56
N LEU A 361 16.94 8.95 -10.51
CA LEU A 361 16.27 9.50 -11.69
C LEU A 361 14.87 8.93 -11.85
N TRP A 362 13.94 9.72 -12.38
CA TRP A 362 12.64 9.28 -12.86
C TRP A 362 12.61 9.12 -14.39
N ILE A 363 11.92 8.09 -14.89
CA ILE A 363 11.64 7.86 -16.33
C ILE A 363 10.25 7.22 -16.47
N ALA A 364 9.49 7.55 -17.52
CA ALA A 364 8.32 6.77 -17.95
C ALA A 364 8.69 5.86 -19.15
N PRO A 365 9.26 4.66 -18.93
CA PRO A 365 10.07 3.98 -19.95
C PRO A 365 9.28 3.50 -21.18
N PHE A 366 7.97 3.29 -21.03
CA PHE A 366 7.11 2.83 -22.13
C PHE A 366 6.45 3.99 -22.90
N ALA A 367 6.72 5.24 -22.52
CA ALA A 367 6.17 6.43 -23.17
C ALA A 367 7.11 6.98 -24.24
N VAL A 368 6.59 7.23 -25.44
CA VAL A 368 7.31 7.93 -26.52
C VAL A 368 6.43 9.01 -27.13
N ALA A 369 6.97 10.22 -27.24
CA ALA A 369 6.27 11.35 -27.83
C ALA A 369 6.44 11.37 -29.35
N GLU A 370 5.49 12.01 -30.05
CA GLU A 370 5.61 12.26 -31.50
C GLU A 370 6.88 13.04 -31.87
N GLN A 371 7.41 13.86 -30.95
CA GLN A 371 8.64 14.64 -31.12
C GLN A 371 9.94 13.88 -30.78
N SER A 372 9.88 12.61 -30.34
CA SER A 372 11.05 11.87 -29.81
C SER A 372 11.84 11.06 -30.84
N ASP A 373 11.55 11.17 -32.13
CA ASP A 373 12.06 10.35 -33.26
C ASP A 373 11.78 8.84 -33.15
N VAL A 374 11.59 8.27 -31.95
CA VAL A 374 11.34 6.84 -31.74
C VAL A 374 10.03 6.41 -32.41
N ALA A 375 8.96 7.17 -32.17
CA ALA A 375 7.62 6.86 -32.71
C ALA A 375 7.57 6.93 -34.24
N SER A 376 8.26 7.91 -34.85
CA SER A 376 8.29 8.10 -36.31
C SER A 376 9.23 7.12 -37.01
N THR A 377 10.37 6.80 -36.40
CA THR A 377 11.38 5.89 -36.98
C THR A 377 11.00 4.43 -36.81
N ASN A 378 10.30 4.07 -35.73
CA ASN A 378 9.95 2.69 -35.38
C ASN A 378 8.45 2.52 -35.10
N PRO A 379 7.55 2.79 -36.06
CA PRO A 379 6.11 2.70 -35.83
C PRO A 379 5.63 1.29 -35.46
N GLY A 380 6.40 0.25 -35.83
CA GLY A 380 6.14 -1.14 -35.45
C GLY A 380 6.40 -1.46 -33.95
N TRP A 381 7.02 -0.55 -33.21
CA TRP A 381 7.24 -0.70 -31.77
C TRP A 381 6.05 -0.25 -30.92
N LEU A 382 5.09 0.47 -31.52
CA LEU A 382 3.97 1.07 -30.80
C LEU A 382 2.85 0.04 -30.60
N LEU A 383 2.22 0.09 -29.43
CA LEU A 383 0.98 -0.63 -29.15
C LEU A 383 -0.13 -0.12 -30.06
N LYS A 384 -1.07 -1.02 -30.42
CA LYS A 384 -2.15 -0.71 -31.37
C LYS A 384 -3.54 -0.87 -30.76
N THR A 385 -4.46 -0.02 -31.20
CA THR A 385 -5.90 -0.14 -30.92
C THR A 385 -6.48 -1.39 -31.57
N ALA A 386 -7.69 -1.76 -31.16
CA ALA A 386 -8.38 -2.91 -31.74
C ALA A 386 -8.76 -2.66 -33.22
N PRO A 387 -8.86 -3.70 -34.05
CA PRO A 387 -9.43 -3.58 -35.40
C PRO A 387 -10.86 -2.99 -35.38
N PRO A 388 -11.26 -2.25 -36.44
CA PRO A 388 -10.52 -2.02 -37.69
C PRO A 388 -9.51 -0.87 -37.64
N ASP A 389 -9.50 -0.05 -36.58
CA ASP A 389 -8.66 1.15 -36.48
C ASP A 389 -7.16 0.81 -36.51
N SER A 390 -6.71 -0.11 -35.65
CA SER A 390 -5.32 -0.60 -35.59
C SER A 390 -4.26 0.51 -35.58
N SER A 391 -4.62 1.70 -35.08
CA SER A 391 -3.76 2.87 -34.97
C SER A 391 -2.90 2.78 -33.70
N ALA A 392 -1.83 3.59 -33.64
CA ALA A 392 -1.00 3.64 -32.44
C ALA A 392 -1.82 4.14 -31.23
N VAL A 393 -1.71 3.45 -30.11
CA VAL A 393 -2.45 3.83 -28.89
C VAL A 393 -1.91 5.16 -28.36
N LEU A 394 -2.74 6.20 -28.47
CA LEU A 394 -2.53 7.49 -27.82
C LEU A 394 -2.92 7.35 -26.35
N VAL A 395 -1.93 7.47 -25.46
CA VAL A 395 -2.15 7.33 -24.01
C VAL A 395 -2.30 8.67 -23.31
N ASP A 396 -1.76 9.74 -23.89
CA ASP A 396 -1.82 11.09 -23.32
C ASP A 396 -1.47 12.16 -24.36
N ILE A 397 -1.76 13.43 -24.04
CA ILE A 397 -1.29 14.61 -24.76
C ILE A 397 -0.69 15.59 -23.75
N ARG A 398 0.64 15.70 -23.75
CA ARG A 398 1.39 16.54 -22.81
C ARG A 398 2.41 17.40 -23.54
N ALA A 399 2.16 18.70 -23.64
CA ALA A 399 3.09 19.63 -24.27
C ALA A 399 4.51 19.57 -23.66
N PRO A 400 4.71 19.52 -22.32
CA PRO A 400 6.04 19.39 -21.73
C PRO A 400 6.77 18.08 -22.07
N TRP A 401 6.05 17.05 -22.50
CA TRP A 401 6.62 15.77 -22.90
C TRP A 401 6.79 15.65 -24.43
N GLY A 402 6.52 16.71 -25.19
CA GLY A 402 6.66 16.71 -26.64
C GLY A 402 5.38 16.38 -27.40
N GLY A 403 4.20 16.63 -26.83
CA GLY A 403 2.91 16.56 -27.53
C GLY A 403 2.18 15.23 -27.31
N ARG A 404 1.75 14.58 -28.40
CA ARG A 404 1.05 13.29 -28.35
C ARG A 404 1.98 12.17 -27.88
N ILE A 405 1.52 11.39 -26.90
CA ILE A 405 2.30 10.32 -26.25
C ILE A 405 1.72 8.95 -26.63
N PHE A 406 2.59 8.05 -27.08
CA PHE A 406 2.25 6.68 -27.47
C PHE A 406 2.95 5.66 -26.57
N ALA A 407 2.35 4.48 -26.46
CA ALA A 407 2.89 3.39 -25.66
C ALA A 407 3.73 2.40 -26.49
N LEU A 408 4.89 2.01 -25.94
CA LEU A 408 5.78 1.00 -26.52
C LEU A 408 5.35 -0.42 -26.13
N ASP A 409 5.51 -1.34 -27.06
CA ASP A 409 5.24 -2.76 -26.87
C ASP A 409 6.45 -3.50 -26.26
N GLY A 410 6.37 -3.83 -24.97
CA GLY A 410 7.40 -4.59 -24.25
C GLY A 410 7.68 -5.99 -24.80
N ALA A 411 6.80 -6.55 -25.64
CA ALA A 411 7.06 -7.82 -26.32
C ALA A 411 8.00 -7.69 -27.53
N HIS A 412 8.14 -6.50 -28.11
CA HIS A 412 8.93 -6.30 -29.32
C HIS A 412 10.45 -6.37 -29.00
N PRO A 413 11.26 -7.22 -29.66
CA PRO A 413 12.68 -7.37 -29.36
C PRO A 413 13.48 -6.06 -29.47
N GLY A 414 13.13 -5.21 -30.46
CA GLY A 414 13.73 -3.88 -30.61
C GLY A 414 13.44 -2.94 -29.42
N VAL A 415 12.24 -3.02 -28.84
CA VAL A 415 11.87 -2.24 -27.64
C VAL A 415 12.63 -2.77 -26.43
N GLN A 416 12.72 -4.09 -26.26
CA GLN A 416 13.49 -4.70 -25.18
C GLN A 416 14.96 -4.28 -25.24
N GLN A 417 15.58 -4.33 -26.42
CA GLN A 417 16.97 -3.88 -26.56
C GLN A 417 17.13 -2.39 -26.23
N TRP A 418 16.21 -1.55 -26.71
CA TRP A 418 16.23 -0.11 -26.41
C TRP A 418 16.06 0.18 -24.92
N LEU A 419 15.16 -0.52 -24.23
CA LEU A 419 14.94 -0.41 -22.78
C LEU A 419 16.16 -0.87 -21.98
N TYR A 420 16.80 -1.96 -22.40
CA TYR A 420 18.06 -2.44 -21.82
C TYR A 420 19.16 -1.37 -21.96
N ASP A 421 19.34 -0.81 -23.16
CA ASP A 421 20.38 0.19 -23.43
C ASP A 421 20.11 1.50 -22.68
N LEU A 422 18.84 1.91 -22.57
CA LEU A 422 18.42 3.07 -21.77
C LEU A 422 18.76 2.87 -20.28
N ALA A 423 18.35 1.75 -19.69
CA ALA A 423 18.62 1.46 -18.28
C ALA A 423 20.14 1.34 -18.01
N ARG A 424 20.89 0.75 -18.95
CA ARG A 424 22.35 0.68 -18.89
C ARG A 424 22.98 2.08 -18.95
N ARG A 425 22.50 2.96 -19.83
CA ARG A 425 22.99 4.35 -19.95
C ARG A 425 22.78 5.11 -18.65
N VAL A 426 21.61 4.98 -18.02
CA VAL A 426 21.27 5.61 -16.74
C VAL A 426 22.32 5.33 -15.68
N VAL A 427 22.74 4.07 -15.52
CA VAL A 427 23.69 3.69 -14.46
C VAL A 427 25.15 3.82 -14.88
N ARG A 428 25.50 3.56 -16.15
CA ARG A 428 26.90 3.52 -16.60
C ARG A 428 27.43 4.85 -17.09
N GLU A 429 26.62 5.59 -17.84
CA GLU A 429 27.05 6.84 -18.47
C GLU A 429 26.62 8.03 -17.63
N TRP A 430 25.35 8.06 -17.22
CA TRP A 430 24.78 9.16 -16.44
C TRP A 430 25.10 9.07 -14.94
N GLY A 431 25.36 7.87 -14.42
CA GLY A 431 25.87 7.67 -13.06
C GLY A 431 24.80 7.66 -11.96
N TYR A 432 23.55 7.32 -12.27
CA TYR A 432 22.51 7.17 -11.26
C TYR A 432 22.59 5.82 -10.53
N ASP A 433 22.26 5.81 -9.24
CA ASP A 433 22.24 4.62 -8.36
C ASP A 433 20.82 4.03 -8.19
N TYR A 434 19.83 4.83 -8.56
CA TYR A 434 18.42 4.59 -8.32
C TYR A 434 17.62 5.04 -9.54
N LEU A 435 16.61 4.26 -9.92
CA LEU A 435 15.68 4.59 -11.00
C LEU A 435 14.23 4.37 -10.54
N LYS A 436 13.42 5.42 -10.62
CA LYS A 436 11.95 5.35 -10.55
C LYS A 436 11.41 5.21 -11.98
N ILE A 437 10.69 4.13 -12.24
CA ILE A 437 10.04 3.88 -13.53
C ILE A 437 8.52 4.02 -13.39
N ASP A 438 7.93 4.87 -14.22
CA ASP A 438 6.57 5.36 -14.04
C ASP A 438 5.65 5.06 -15.24
N PHE A 439 4.34 5.24 -15.05
CA PHE A 439 3.29 4.97 -16.03
C PHE A 439 3.36 3.55 -16.63
N LEU A 440 3.81 2.59 -15.82
CA LEU A 440 4.10 1.22 -16.26
C LEU A 440 2.87 0.47 -16.81
N HIS A 441 1.66 0.82 -16.39
CA HIS A 441 0.41 0.26 -16.89
C HIS A 441 0.16 0.59 -18.37
N TRP A 442 0.78 1.64 -18.92
CA TRP A 442 0.73 1.92 -20.36
C TRP A 442 1.36 0.81 -21.20
N ALA A 443 2.30 0.03 -20.65
CA ALA A 443 2.83 -1.14 -21.35
C ALA A 443 1.79 -2.26 -21.57
N THR A 444 0.65 -2.16 -20.89
CA THR A 444 -0.45 -3.14 -20.96
C THR A 444 -1.68 -2.61 -21.71
N VAL A 445 -1.61 -1.40 -22.29
CA VAL A 445 -2.73 -0.84 -23.05
C VAL A 445 -2.68 -1.28 -24.52
N GLY A 446 -3.85 -1.47 -25.14
CA GLY A 446 -3.95 -1.90 -26.53
C GLY A 446 -4.59 -3.27 -26.69
N ALA A 447 -4.72 -3.72 -27.94
CA ALA A 447 -5.49 -4.94 -28.26
C ALA A 447 -4.62 -6.20 -28.44
N ALA A 448 -3.33 -6.03 -28.77
CA ALA A 448 -2.41 -7.13 -29.04
C ALA A 448 -0.95 -6.70 -28.86
N HIS A 449 -0.09 -7.69 -28.65
CA HIS A 449 1.37 -7.53 -28.55
C HIS A 449 2.11 -8.33 -29.62
N TYR A 450 3.35 -7.92 -29.88
CA TYR A 450 4.29 -8.58 -30.76
C TYR A 450 4.42 -10.07 -30.38
N GLY A 451 4.38 -10.93 -31.40
CA GLY A 451 4.45 -12.38 -31.20
C GLY A 451 3.19 -13.01 -30.59
N GLY A 452 2.10 -12.26 -30.42
CA GLY A 452 0.84 -12.77 -29.85
C GLY A 452 0.94 -13.06 -28.35
N LEU A 453 1.85 -12.39 -27.64
CA LEU A 453 1.98 -12.48 -26.19
C LEU A 453 0.80 -11.80 -25.49
N THR A 454 0.54 -12.21 -24.26
CA THR A 454 -0.42 -11.53 -23.39
C THR A 454 0.14 -10.20 -22.86
N HIS A 455 -0.73 -9.33 -22.34
CA HIS A 455 -0.35 -8.09 -21.66
C HIS A 455 0.64 -8.36 -20.52
N ALA A 456 0.36 -9.37 -19.70
CA ALA A 456 1.22 -9.78 -18.60
C ALA A 456 2.62 -10.20 -19.06
N GLU A 457 2.72 -10.98 -20.14
CA GLU A 457 3.99 -11.43 -20.71
C GLU A 457 4.79 -10.29 -21.32
N ALA A 458 4.14 -9.47 -22.15
CA ALA A 458 4.76 -8.33 -22.81
C ALA A 458 5.32 -7.32 -21.81
N TYR A 459 4.52 -6.98 -20.78
CA TYR A 459 4.93 -6.10 -19.70
C TYR A 459 6.17 -6.63 -18.96
N ARG A 460 6.17 -7.93 -18.60
CA ARG A 460 7.31 -8.55 -17.92
C ARG A 460 8.56 -8.62 -18.78
N HIS A 461 8.43 -8.83 -20.08
CA HIS A 461 9.59 -8.81 -20.98
C HIS A 461 10.23 -7.42 -21.02
N GLY A 462 9.43 -6.36 -21.15
CA GLY A 462 9.94 -4.98 -21.09
C GLY A 462 10.60 -4.66 -19.74
N LEU A 463 9.95 -5.00 -18.62
CA LEU A 463 10.52 -4.80 -17.28
C LEU A 463 11.81 -5.61 -17.05
N THR A 464 11.88 -6.83 -17.58
CA THR A 464 13.09 -7.67 -17.50
C THR A 464 14.25 -7.01 -18.24
N ALA A 465 14.01 -6.44 -19.42
CA ALA A 465 15.04 -5.72 -20.15
C ALA A 465 15.57 -4.50 -19.38
N ILE A 466 14.69 -3.74 -18.73
CA ILE A 466 15.09 -2.62 -17.83
C ILE A 466 15.96 -3.15 -16.68
N ARG A 467 15.50 -4.19 -15.97
CA ARG A 467 16.25 -4.79 -14.85
C ARG A 467 17.63 -5.29 -15.29
N ASP A 468 17.70 -6.00 -16.41
CA ASP A 468 18.96 -6.54 -16.93
C ASP A 468 19.94 -5.43 -17.35
N GLY A 469 19.43 -4.32 -17.91
CA GLY A 469 20.24 -3.15 -18.26
C GLY A 469 20.78 -2.40 -17.05
N LEU A 470 19.94 -2.26 -16.01
CA LEU A 470 20.28 -1.60 -14.75
C LEU A 470 21.30 -2.39 -13.91
N GLY A 471 21.20 -3.73 -13.93
CA GLY A 471 22.00 -4.63 -13.10
C GLY A 471 21.42 -4.86 -11.70
N THR A 472 22.20 -5.54 -10.86
CA THR A 472 21.78 -5.98 -9.51
C THR A 472 21.92 -4.92 -8.43
N GLU A 473 22.83 -3.95 -8.61
CA GLU A 473 23.22 -3.01 -7.56
C GLU A 473 22.27 -1.82 -7.45
N ALA A 474 21.76 -1.34 -8.58
CA ALA A 474 20.93 -0.15 -8.62
C ALA A 474 19.49 -0.47 -8.18
N PHE A 475 18.95 0.45 -7.38
CA PHE A 475 17.60 0.32 -6.86
C PHE A 475 16.57 0.69 -7.93
N LEU A 476 15.56 -0.15 -8.12
CA LEU A 476 14.45 0.12 -9.05
C LEU A 476 13.14 0.27 -8.28
N LEU A 477 12.50 1.43 -8.41
CA LEU A 477 11.16 1.71 -7.90
C LEU A 477 10.15 1.63 -9.05
N GLY A 478 9.13 0.77 -8.92
CA GLY A 478 7.98 0.74 -9.82
C GLY A 478 6.91 1.78 -9.42
N CYS A 479 6.34 2.46 -10.40
CA CYS A 479 5.25 3.42 -10.24
C CYS A 479 4.26 3.30 -11.42
N GLY A 480 2.98 3.58 -11.16
CA GLY A 480 1.88 3.33 -12.10
C GLY A 480 1.82 1.89 -12.62
N ALA A 481 2.11 0.88 -11.79
CA ALA A 481 2.52 -0.46 -12.22
C ALA A 481 1.49 -1.56 -11.99
N PRO A 482 1.19 -2.44 -12.97
CA PRO A 482 0.49 -3.71 -12.74
C PRO A 482 1.22 -4.54 -11.66
N VAL A 483 0.61 -4.64 -10.47
CA VAL A 483 1.35 -5.01 -9.25
C VAL A 483 1.81 -6.47 -9.25
N GLN A 484 0.95 -7.40 -9.69
CA GLN A 484 1.31 -8.83 -9.75
C GLN A 484 2.56 -9.04 -10.62
N HIS A 485 2.55 -8.50 -11.83
CA HIS A 485 3.57 -8.79 -12.82
C HIS A 485 4.85 -7.97 -12.65
N ALA A 486 4.89 -6.97 -11.77
CA ALA A 486 6.13 -6.31 -11.36
C ALA A 486 6.93 -7.09 -10.29
N ALA A 487 6.27 -7.99 -9.56
CA ALA A 487 6.92 -8.74 -8.48
C ALA A 487 8.12 -9.56 -8.98
N GLY A 488 9.20 -9.49 -8.20
CA GLY A 488 10.50 -10.09 -8.51
C GLY A 488 11.38 -9.28 -9.46
N LEU A 489 10.87 -8.20 -10.09
CA LEU A 489 11.65 -7.37 -11.03
C LEU A 489 12.01 -5.99 -10.46
N VAL A 490 11.28 -5.48 -9.47
CA VAL A 490 11.55 -4.21 -8.79
C VAL A 490 12.01 -4.41 -7.34
N ASN A 491 12.73 -3.42 -6.78
CA ASN A 491 13.14 -3.43 -5.38
C ASN A 491 12.09 -2.76 -4.48
N GLY A 492 11.50 -1.67 -4.96
CA GLY A 492 10.41 -0.94 -4.32
C GLY A 492 9.23 -0.76 -5.26
N MET A 493 8.06 -0.46 -4.70
CA MET A 493 6.83 -0.27 -5.46
C MET A 493 5.95 0.79 -4.79
N ARG A 494 5.51 1.78 -5.56
CA ARG A 494 4.40 2.66 -5.17
C ARG A 494 3.17 1.82 -4.88
N ILE A 495 2.47 2.10 -3.79
CA ILE A 495 1.33 1.28 -3.35
C ILE A 495 -0.01 2.04 -3.32
N GLY A 496 -0.03 3.31 -3.69
CA GLY A 496 -1.25 4.12 -3.74
C GLY A 496 -1.08 5.31 -4.68
N ASN A 497 -2.13 6.12 -4.80
CA ASN A 497 -2.13 7.38 -5.55
C ASN A 497 -1.07 8.37 -5.04
N ASP A 498 -0.85 9.40 -5.85
CA ASP A 498 0.04 10.50 -5.53
C ASP A 498 -0.45 11.24 -4.28
N VAL A 499 0.48 11.53 -3.36
CA VAL A 499 0.23 12.37 -2.19
C VAL A 499 0.07 13.83 -2.61
N ASP A 500 -0.72 14.59 -1.87
CA ASP A 500 -0.71 16.05 -1.95
C ASP A 500 -0.61 16.65 -0.54
N ALA A 501 -0.01 17.83 -0.41
CA ALA A 501 0.23 18.53 0.86
C ALA A 501 -1.04 19.21 1.39
N ASN A 502 -2.14 18.46 1.46
CA ASN A 502 -3.41 18.85 2.07
C ASN A 502 -4.06 17.64 2.75
N TRP A 503 -5.08 17.88 3.60
CA TRP A 503 -5.70 16.83 4.40
C TRP A 503 -6.32 15.69 3.58
N GLY A 504 -6.95 15.98 2.44
CA GLY A 504 -7.50 14.96 1.55
C GLY A 504 -6.41 14.17 0.83
N GLY A 505 -5.36 14.87 0.37
CA GLY A 505 -4.23 14.33 -0.37
C GLY A 505 -3.41 13.27 0.36
N ILE A 506 -3.43 13.24 1.69
CA ILE A 506 -2.70 12.24 2.48
C ILE A 506 -3.53 10.97 2.80
N GLN A 507 -4.85 10.98 2.59
CA GLN A 507 -5.72 9.90 3.05
C GLN A 507 -5.59 8.64 2.19
N GLU A 508 -5.55 8.78 0.87
CA GLU A 508 -5.40 7.61 -0.02
C GLU A 508 -4.04 6.93 0.14
N PRO A 509 -2.90 7.66 0.18
CA PRO A 509 -1.61 7.10 0.56
C PRO A 509 -1.63 6.39 1.91
N ALA A 510 -2.23 7.00 2.95
CA ALA A 510 -2.37 6.37 4.27
C ALA A 510 -3.19 5.07 4.23
N ARG A 511 -4.28 5.02 3.45
CA ARG A 511 -5.08 3.81 3.27
C ARG A 511 -4.31 2.72 2.54
N ALA A 512 -3.58 3.08 1.49
CA ALA A 512 -2.71 2.16 0.78
C ALA A 512 -1.64 1.57 1.70
N ALA A 513 -0.96 2.40 2.48
CA ALA A 513 0.04 1.96 3.47
C ALA A 513 -0.53 0.94 4.47
N ALA A 514 -1.82 1.04 4.82
CA ALA A 514 -2.51 0.09 5.67
C ALA A 514 -2.84 -1.22 4.92
N LEU A 515 -3.61 -1.12 3.83
CA LEU A 515 -4.24 -2.27 3.16
C LEU A 515 -3.28 -3.06 2.27
N ARG A 516 -2.18 -2.45 1.82
CA ARG A 516 -1.12 -3.10 1.02
C ARG A 516 0.15 -3.37 1.82
N SER A 517 0.09 -3.24 3.15
CA SER A 517 1.23 -3.51 4.07
C SER A 517 1.81 -4.92 3.89
N PHE A 518 1.00 -5.92 3.51
CA PHE A 518 1.42 -7.30 3.29
C PHE A 518 2.49 -7.48 2.20
N TYR A 519 2.62 -6.53 1.27
CA TYR A 519 3.69 -6.55 0.26
C TYR A 519 5.06 -6.16 0.84
N ASN A 520 5.09 -5.31 1.86
CA ASN A 520 6.33 -4.77 2.41
C ASN A 520 7.17 -5.88 3.04
N ARG A 521 8.44 -5.97 2.63
CA ARG A 521 9.39 -7.03 3.05
C ARG A 521 8.93 -8.47 2.78
N SER A 522 7.89 -8.66 1.97
CA SER A 522 7.44 -9.97 1.47
C SER A 522 7.66 -10.09 -0.03
N VAL A 523 7.35 -9.03 -0.79
CA VAL A 523 7.45 -9.01 -2.25
C VAL A 523 8.46 -7.95 -2.71
N TRP A 524 8.43 -6.78 -2.08
CA TRP A 524 9.31 -5.64 -2.32
C TRP A 524 9.32 -4.72 -1.08
N LEU A 525 9.93 -3.55 -1.18
CA LEU A 525 9.75 -2.46 -0.23
C LEU A 525 8.57 -1.58 -0.66
N ASN A 526 7.63 -1.34 0.25
CA ASN A 526 6.50 -0.45 -0.06
C ASN A 526 6.97 1.00 -0.10
N ASP A 527 6.53 1.72 -1.11
CA ASP A 527 6.61 3.17 -1.19
C ASP A 527 5.22 3.77 -0.95
N PRO A 528 4.94 4.28 0.27
CA PRO A 528 3.67 4.94 0.60
C PRO A 528 3.55 6.32 -0.05
N ASP A 529 4.51 6.67 -0.93
CA ASP A 529 4.74 7.98 -1.50
C ASP A 529 5.42 8.97 -0.54
N CYS A 530 5.66 10.20 -1.02
CA CYS A 530 6.52 11.16 -0.34
C CYS A 530 5.94 11.67 1.00
N LEU A 531 6.83 11.91 1.96
CA LEU A 531 6.54 12.66 3.18
C LEU A 531 6.59 14.17 2.87
N VAL A 532 5.40 14.78 2.80
CA VAL A 532 5.19 16.22 2.66
C VAL A 532 4.62 16.79 3.95
N VAL A 533 5.14 17.93 4.41
CA VAL A 533 4.72 18.54 5.70
C VAL A 533 4.48 20.04 5.60
N ARG A 534 4.67 20.63 4.41
CA ARG A 534 4.44 22.06 4.17
C ARG A 534 2.95 22.44 4.28
N PRO A 535 2.63 23.73 4.51
CA PRO A 535 1.27 24.26 4.35
C PRO A 535 0.70 24.00 2.94
N PRO A 536 -0.62 23.85 2.76
CA PRO A 536 -1.69 24.18 3.71
C PRO A 536 -1.97 23.16 4.81
N LEU A 537 -1.29 22.00 4.86
CA LEU A 537 -1.41 21.09 6.01
C LEU A 537 -1.21 21.87 7.31
N THR A 538 -2.11 21.70 8.27
CA THR A 538 -1.87 22.18 9.63
C THR A 538 -0.69 21.42 10.26
N LEU A 539 -0.18 21.89 11.40
CA LEU A 539 0.92 21.18 12.07
C LEU A 539 0.47 19.79 12.54
N ASP A 540 -0.77 19.66 12.99
CA ASP A 540 -1.32 18.38 13.47
C ASP A 540 -1.58 17.40 12.32
N GLU A 541 -2.05 17.89 11.18
CA GLU A 541 -2.20 17.08 9.97
C GLU A 541 -0.84 16.56 9.46
N ALA A 542 0.19 17.40 9.47
CA ALA A 542 1.55 16.97 9.13
C ALA A 542 2.13 15.96 10.13
N ARG A 543 1.78 16.07 11.42
CA ARG A 543 2.14 15.06 12.44
C ARG A 543 1.44 13.73 12.19
N VAL A 544 0.17 13.74 11.77
CA VAL A 544 -0.55 12.52 11.34
C VAL A 544 0.22 11.84 10.22
N TRP A 545 0.54 12.57 9.14
CA TRP A 545 1.24 11.97 8.00
C TRP A 545 2.64 11.48 8.35
N ALA A 546 3.43 12.28 9.07
CA ALA A 546 4.76 11.88 9.53
C ALA A 546 4.71 10.63 10.43
N SER A 547 3.73 10.54 11.34
CA SER A 547 3.53 9.37 12.18
C SER A 547 3.25 8.12 11.35
N ILE A 548 2.34 8.19 10.38
CA ILE A 548 1.96 7.06 9.53
C ILE A 548 3.14 6.58 8.68
N VAL A 549 3.84 7.49 7.99
CA VAL A 549 5.02 7.15 7.18
C VAL A 549 6.08 6.48 8.04
N ALA A 550 6.41 7.05 9.20
CA ALA A 550 7.44 6.50 10.09
C ALA A 550 7.10 5.11 10.64
N VAL A 551 5.83 4.84 10.98
CA VAL A 551 5.43 3.52 11.48
C VAL A 551 5.23 2.50 10.36
N SER A 552 4.98 2.91 9.11
CA SER A 552 4.75 2.00 7.97
C SER A 552 5.96 1.12 7.62
N GLY A 553 7.17 1.53 8.01
CA GLY A 553 8.42 0.79 7.76
C GLY A 553 8.82 0.66 6.29
N GLY A 554 8.12 1.36 5.38
CA GLY A 554 8.44 1.45 3.96
C GLY A 554 9.44 2.55 3.63
N MET A 555 9.56 2.87 2.35
CA MET A 555 10.38 3.99 1.86
C MET A 555 9.96 5.30 2.53
N THR A 556 10.92 6.19 2.79
CA THR A 556 10.63 7.54 3.33
C THR A 556 11.38 8.56 2.49
N ILE A 557 10.69 9.09 1.48
CA ILE A 557 11.22 10.09 0.56
C ILE A 557 10.57 11.43 0.86
N LEU A 558 11.36 12.48 1.06
CA LEU A 558 10.91 13.84 1.28
C LEU A 558 10.61 14.52 -0.06
N SER A 559 9.72 15.51 -0.12
CA SER A 559 9.51 16.23 -1.39
C SER A 559 9.15 17.71 -1.29
N ASP A 560 9.14 18.29 -0.09
CA ASP A 560 9.06 19.75 0.07
C ASP A 560 10.36 20.41 -0.43
N ASN A 561 10.29 21.68 -0.84
CA ASN A 561 11.43 22.54 -1.14
C ASN A 561 12.09 22.92 0.19
N LEU A 562 13.04 22.09 0.62
CA LEU A 562 13.60 22.13 1.96
C LEU A 562 14.21 23.50 2.34
N PRO A 563 14.93 24.22 1.44
CA PRO A 563 15.37 25.59 1.68
C PRO A 563 14.27 26.58 2.05
N LYS A 564 13.03 26.35 1.61
CA LYS A 564 11.86 27.23 1.85
C LYS A 564 10.96 26.71 2.97
N LEU A 565 11.24 25.52 3.50
CA LEU A 565 10.40 24.87 4.48
C LEU A 565 10.55 25.52 5.88
N PRO A 566 9.46 25.85 6.59
CA PRO A 566 9.55 26.37 7.94
C PRO A 566 10.26 25.41 8.90
N VAL A 567 11.04 25.94 9.85
CA VAL A 567 11.92 25.15 10.74
C VAL A 567 11.15 24.15 11.61
N GLU A 568 9.94 24.50 12.03
CA GLU A 568 9.07 23.62 12.80
C GLU A 568 8.62 22.39 11.98
N ARG A 569 8.54 22.51 10.65
CA ARG A 569 8.20 21.41 9.74
C ARG A 569 9.42 20.52 9.48
N LEU A 570 10.61 21.10 9.35
CA LEU A 570 11.87 20.34 9.21
C LEU A 570 12.05 19.33 10.34
N THR A 571 11.67 19.70 11.56
CA THR A 571 11.77 18.82 12.72
C THR A 571 10.90 17.56 12.57
N LEU A 572 9.76 17.64 11.89
CA LEU A 572 8.90 16.48 11.61
C LEU A 572 9.62 15.48 10.71
N LEU A 573 10.26 15.98 9.65
CA LEU A 573 11.04 15.17 8.70
C LEU A 573 12.21 14.47 9.39
N GLN A 574 12.94 15.21 10.24
CA GLN A 574 14.06 14.64 11.01
C GLN A 574 13.61 13.59 12.03
N LYS A 575 12.42 13.72 12.63
CA LYS A 575 11.88 12.70 13.55
C LYS A 575 11.39 11.43 12.81
N ALA A 576 11.22 11.45 11.49
CA ALA A 576 10.83 10.29 10.69
C ALA A 576 12.02 9.50 10.10
N LEU A 577 13.26 9.98 10.31
CA LEU A 577 14.47 9.38 9.75
C LEU A 577 15.46 8.96 10.86
N PRO A 578 16.19 7.85 10.69
CA PRO A 578 16.09 6.87 9.61
C PRO A 578 14.84 5.98 9.76
N VAL A 579 14.45 5.29 8.70
CA VAL A 579 13.36 4.29 8.79
C VAL A 579 13.69 3.27 9.87
N ALA A 580 12.77 3.09 10.81
CA ALA A 580 12.95 2.14 11.90
C ALA A 580 13.14 0.72 11.34
N PRO A 581 14.07 -0.08 11.89
CA PRO A 581 14.29 -1.44 11.45
C PRO A 581 13.13 -2.32 11.92
N VAL A 582 12.02 -2.29 11.18
CA VAL A 582 10.94 -3.25 11.35
C VAL A 582 11.40 -4.52 10.65
N ASN A 583 12.09 -5.39 11.39
CA ASN A 583 12.58 -6.65 10.84
C ASN A 583 11.44 -7.67 10.79
N ALA A 584 11.58 -8.74 10.01
CA ALA A 584 10.57 -9.80 9.94
C ALA A 584 10.42 -10.61 11.25
N GLU A 585 11.21 -10.32 12.29
CA GLU A 585 11.14 -10.94 13.62
C GLU A 585 10.34 -10.08 14.62
N THR A 586 10.17 -8.78 14.32
CA THR A 586 9.27 -7.83 14.96
C THR A 586 8.03 -7.74 14.08
N ARG A 587 6.83 -7.87 14.64
CA ARG A 587 5.59 -7.87 13.84
C ARG A 587 5.58 -6.74 12.80
N PRO A 588 5.22 -7.00 11.53
CA PRO A 588 5.13 -5.95 10.52
C PRO A 588 4.16 -4.86 11.03
N PRO A 589 4.31 -3.61 10.59
CA PRO A 589 3.43 -2.54 11.03
C PRO A 589 1.98 -2.91 10.73
N VAL A 590 1.15 -2.91 11.76
CA VAL A 590 -0.25 -3.30 11.64
C VAL A 590 -1.10 -2.06 11.70
N ALA A 591 -1.77 -1.75 10.59
CA ALA A 591 -2.97 -0.94 10.62
C ALA A 591 -4.11 -1.79 11.19
N VAL A 592 -4.83 -1.26 12.17
CA VAL A 592 -5.90 -1.99 12.88
C VAL A 592 -7.25 -1.51 12.40
N GLY A 593 -8.21 -2.44 12.32
CA GLY A 593 -9.56 -2.14 11.80
C GLY A 593 -9.65 -2.19 10.28
N THR A 594 -8.69 -2.82 9.60
CA THR A 594 -8.66 -3.00 8.14
C THR A 594 -9.73 -3.95 7.60
N GLN A 595 -10.58 -4.47 8.47
CA GLN A 595 -11.79 -5.25 8.18
C GLN A 595 -13.08 -4.44 8.34
N ASN A 596 -13.00 -3.19 8.81
CA ASN A 596 -14.19 -2.36 8.99
C ASN A 596 -14.70 -1.91 7.63
N VAL A 597 -15.93 -2.33 7.30
CA VAL A 597 -16.64 -1.85 6.12
C VAL A 597 -17.25 -0.50 6.47
N GLU A 598 -16.79 0.54 5.78
CA GLU A 598 -17.40 1.85 5.89
C GLU A 598 -18.81 1.83 5.28
N ARG A 599 -19.75 2.46 5.99
CA ARG A 599 -21.14 2.52 5.54
C ARG A 599 -21.27 3.56 4.44
N GLU A 600 -22.01 3.23 3.38
CA GLU A 600 -22.45 4.22 2.40
C GLU A 600 -23.48 5.12 3.06
N VAL A 601 -23.10 6.35 3.45
CA VAL A 601 -23.97 7.33 4.11
C VAL A 601 -24.54 8.33 3.11
N ALA A 602 -23.77 8.70 2.08
CA ALA A 602 -24.14 9.68 1.09
C ALA A 602 -25.16 9.19 0.02
N PRO A 603 -25.87 10.10 -0.67
CA PRO A 603 -26.05 11.49 -0.27
C PRO A 603 -27.05 11.61 0.90
N ALA A 604 -26.71 12.38 1.93
CA ALA A 604 -27.53 12.52 3.13
C ALA A 604 -27.26 13.80 3.93
N ILE A 605 -28.26 14.26 4.68
CA ILE A 605 -28.04 15.13 5.85
C ILE A 605 -27.91 14.26 7.09
N ALA A 606 -26.78 14.36 7.77
CA ALA A 606 -26.47 13.63 8.99
C ALA A 606 -26.37 14.58 10.19
N THR A 607 -27.03 14.24 11.28
CA THR A 607 -26.87 14.84 12.61
C THR A 607 -26.46 13.75 13.60
N ALA A 608 -26.25 14.10 14.87
CA ALA A 608 -25.94 13.11 15.91
C ALA A 608 -27.01 12.00 16.02
N ASP A 609 -28.29 12.35 15.83
CA ASP A 609 -29.43 11.46 16.09
C ASP A 609 -30.27 11.15 14.84
N THR A 610 -30.01 11.80 13.70
CA THR A 610 -30.85 11.70 12.50
C THR A 610 -30.00 11.56 11.24
N LEU A 611 -30.44 10.68 10.34
CA LEU A 611 -29.88 10.54 9.00
C LEU A 611 -31.00 10.62 7.96
N VAL A 612 -31.04 11.71 7.19
CA VAL A 612 -32.00 11.92 6.10
C VAL A 612 -31.33 11.65 4.76
N ARG A 613 -31.70 10.55 4.10
CA ARG A 613 -31.15 10.15 2.79
C ARG A 613 -31.75 10.99 1.67
N LEU A 614 -30.89 11.53 0.81
CA LEU A 614 -31.25 12.37 -0.32
C LEU A 614 -31.34 11.52 -1.60
N ARG A 615 -32.26 10.55 -1.63
CA ARG A 615 -32.35 9.59 -2.73
C ARG A 615 -32.65 10.27 -4.07
N GLY A 616 -32.07 9.72 -5.13
CA GLY A 616 -32.33 10.15 -6.50
C GLY A 616 -33.67 9.66 -7.07
N PRO A 617 -33.95 10.03 -8.34
CA PRO A 617 -33.11 10.87 -9.18
C PRO A 617 -33.19 12.36 -8.78
N TRP A 618 -32.15 13.12 -9.10
CA TRP A 618 -32.07 14.57 -8.82
C TRP A 618 -32.35 15.37 -10.10
N ARG A 619 -32.71 16.65 -9.98
CA ARG A 619 -32.79 17.56 -11.13
C ARG A 619 -31.39 17.89 -11.61
N PHE A 620 -31.19 17.91 -12.93
CA PHE A 620 -29.91 18.12 -13.57
C PHE A 620 -30.00 19.11 -14.73
N ARG A 621 -28.95 19.91 -14.93
CA ARG A 621 -28.82 20.82 -16.08
C ARG A 621 -27.37 21.18 -16.35
N THR A 622 -26.94 21.08 -17.60
CA THR A 622 -25.62 21.58 -18.05
C THR A 622 -25.60 23.11 -18.22
N GLY A 623 -24.41 23.69 -18.15
CA GLY A 623 -24.16 25.13 -18.20
C GLY A 623 -23.84 25.76 -16.83
N ASP A 624 -23.42 27.02 -16.86
CA ASP A 624 -23.03 27.80 -15.68
C ASP A 624 -23.95 29.00 -15.51
N ASP A 625 -25.00 28.86 -14.68
CA ASP A 625 -25.89 29.96 -14.32
C ASP A 625 -26.01 30.05 -12.79
N PRO A 626 -25.43 31.08 -12.16
CA PRO A 626 -25.39 31.19 -10.69
C PRO A 626 -26.79 31.35 -10.05
N ARG A 627 -27.83 31.70 -10.83
CA ARG A 627 -29.21 31.74 -10.33
C ARG A 627 -29.71 30.37 -9.88
N TYR A 628 -29.10 29.30 -10.37
CA TYR A 628 -29.44 27.92 -10.03
C TYR A 628 -29.12 27.56 -8.57
N ALA A 629 -28.37 28.40 -7.84
CA ALA A 629 -28.17 28.23 -6.41
C ALA A 629 -29.39 28.65 -5.57
N ALA A 630 -30.28 29.50 -6.10
CA ALA A 630 -31.35 30.11 -5.32
C ALA A 630 -32.41 29.08 -4.86
N ARG A 631 -32.93 29.25 -3.64
CA ARG A 631 -33.93 28.34 -3.06
C ARG A 631 -35.22 28.28 -3.88
N ASP A 632 -35.66 29.42 -4.37
CA ASP A 632 -36.93 29.64 -5.07
C ASP A 632 -36.81 29.53 -6.61
N PHE A 633 -35.63 29.16 -7.12
CA PHE A 633 -35.47 28.89 -8.54
C PHE A 633 -36.37 27.73 -9.00
N ASP A 634 -37.09 27.93 -10.10
CA ASP A 634 -37.96 26.95 -10.73
C ASP A 634 -37.15 25.98 -11.61
N ASP A 635 -37.05 24.73 -11.14
CA ASP A 635 -36.32 23.63 -11.77
C ASP A 635 -37.25 22.57 -12.40
N ASP A 636 -38.54 22.85 -12.60
CA ASP A 636 -39.49 21.87 -13.13
C ASP A 636 -39.16 21.40 -14.55
N ALA A 637 -38.57 22.29 -15.36
CA ALA A 637 -38.14 22.00 -16.72
C ALA A 637 -36.79 21.27 -16.82
N TRP A 638 -36.12 20.99 -15.70
CA TRP A 638 -34.84 20.29 -15.70
C TRP A 638 -35.04 18.79 -15.88
N GLU A 639 -34.09 18.15 -16.57
CA GLU A 639 -34.06 16.70 -16.65
C GLU A 639 -33.70 16.07 -15.29
N THR A 640 -33.76 14.75 -15.23
CA THR A 640 -33.45 14.01 -14.00
C THR A 640 -32.28 13.08 -14.20
N ILE A 641 -31.38 13.01 -13.21
CA ILE A 641 -30.18 12.16 -13.24
C ILE A 641 -30.12 11.26 -12.00
N PRO A 642 -29.74 9.98 -12.12
CA PRO A 642 -29.45 9.15 -10.96
C PRO A 642 -28.19 9.64 -10.23
N VAL A 643 -28.20 9.54 -8.90
CA VAL A 643 -27.05 9.88 -8.05
C VAL A 643 -26.82 8.72 -7.06
N PRO A 644 -25.61 8.12 -7.02
CA PRO A 644 -24.45 8.41 -7.87
C PRO A 644 -24.58 7.76 -9.26
N LEU A 645 -24.13 8.47 -10.28
CA LEU A 645 -23.79 7.98 -11.62
C LEU A 645 -23.10 9.12 -12.37
N ASN A 646 -21.97 8.85 -13.03
CA ASN A 646 -21.30 9.82 -13.89
C ASN A 646 -22.26 10.27 -15.00
N TRP A 647 -22.21 11.54 -15.41
CA TRP A 647 -23.21 12.06 -16.35
C TRP A 647 -23.07 11.48 -17.77
N GLU A 648 -21.91 10.97 -18.16
CA GLU A 648 -21.68 10.31 -19.45
C GLU A 648 -22.47 9.00 -19.49
N GLN A 649 -22.40 8.24 -18.40
CA GLN A 649 -23.18 7.02 -18.23
C GLN A 649 -24.68 7.33 -18.09
N ALA A 650 -25.03 8.54 -17.68
CA ALA A 650 -26.40 9.01 -17.57
C ALA A 650 -26.96 9.65 -18.86
N GLY A 651 -26.17 9.74 -19.93
CA GLY A 651 -26.64 10.22 -21.24
C GLY A 651 -25.95 11.48 -21.79
N HIS A 652 -24.88 11.97 -21.16
CA HIS A 652 -24.10 13.13 -21.60
C HIS A 652 -22.68 12.73 -22.03
N PRO A 653 -22.51 11.92 -23.10
CA PRO A 653 -21.20 11.44 -23.52
C PRO A 653 -20.28 12.61 -23.92
N ASP A 654 -19.01 12.49 -23.57
CA ASP A 654 -17.94 13.44 -23.93
C ASP A 654 -18.21 14.89 -23.51
N TYR A 655 -18.95 15.09 -22.40
CA TYR A 655 -19.27 16.42 -21.88
C TYR A 655 -18.34 16.83 -20.74
N ASP A 656 -17.33 17.64 -21.04
CA ASP A 656 -16.56 18.38 -20.04
C ASP A 656 -17.13 19.80 -19.89
N GLY A 657 -17.29 20.28 -18.65
CA GLY A 657 -17.77 21.65 -18.39
C GLY A 657 -18.53 21.79 -17.09
N HIS A 658 -19.55 22.65 -17.12
CA HIS A 658 -20.31 23.04 -15.93
C HIS A 658 -21.66 22.32 -15.90
N ALA A 659 -22.06 21.80 -14.74
CA ALA A 659 -23.42 21.33 -14.56
C ALA A 659 -23.94 21.59 -13.15
N TRP A 660 -25.26 21.60 -13.03
CA TRP A 660 -25.95 21.83 -11.78
C TRP A 660 -26.87 20.66 -11.43
N TYR A 661 -26.82 20.29 -10.16
CA TYR A 661 -27.72 19.33 -9.54
C TYR A 661 -28.62 20.04 -8.54
N ARG A 662 -29.91 19.67 -8.50
CA ARG A 662 -30.86 20.16 -7.49
C ARG A 662 -31.73 19.03 -6.91
N THR A 663 -31.96 19.07 -5.60
CA THR A 663 -32.89 18.14 -4.94
C THR A 663 -33.59 18.81 -3.75
N ARG A 664 -34.82 18.36 -3.47
CA ARG A 664 -35.66 18.84 -2.37
C ARG A 664 -35.76 17.76 -1.30
N PHE A 665 -35.72 18.16 -0.02
CA PHE A 665 -35.83 17.23 1.10
C PHE A 665 -36.46 17.90 2.33
N ALA A 666 -37.09 17.09 3.17
CA ALA A 666 -37.68 17.55 4.43
C ALA A 666 -36.84 17.11 5.64
N LEU A 667 -36.78 17.97 6.65
CA LEU A 667 -36.15 17.67 7.94
C LEU A 667 -37.18 17.56 9.06
N PRO A 668 -36.94 16.75 10.11
CA PRO A 668 -37.80 16.73 11.29
C PRO A 668 -37.77 18.09 12.02
N ALA A 669 -38.79 18.37 12.83
CA ALA A 669 -38.90 19.63 13.58
C ALA A 669 -37.85 19.77 14.69
N ALA A 670 -37.26 18.66 15.15
CA ALA A 670 -36.20 18.66 16.15
C ALA A 670 -34.89 19.19 15.54
N ALA A 671 -34.57 20.45 15.83
CA ALA A 671 -33.32 21.06 15.39
C ALA A 671 -32.12 20.40 16.10
N ALA A 672 -31.11 20.04 15.33
CA ALA A 672 -29.83 19.60 15.86
C ALA A 672 -28.84 20.79 15.90
N PRO A 673 -27.98 20.87 16.93
CA PRO A 673 -26.96 21.91 17.02
C PRO A 673 -25.91 21.80 15.92
N THR A 674 -25.67 20.59 15.42
CA THR A 674 -24.72 20.29 14.33
C THR A 674 -25.39 19.41 13.27
N ALA A 675 -25.11 19.71 12.02
CA ALA A 675 -25.55 18.94 10.86
C ALA A 675 -24.43 18.91 9.82
N HIS A 676 -24.30 17.80 9.10
CA HIS A 676 -23.37 17.61 8.01
C HIS A 676 -24.12 17.18 6.77
N LEU A 677 -23.71 17.69 5.62
CA LEU A 677 -24.11 17.19 4.33
C LEU A 677 -23.03 16.22 3.84
N GLU A 678 -23.40 14.96 3.72
CA GLU A 678 -22.62 13.87 3.16
C GLU A 678 -22.99 13.73 1.68
N LEU A 679 -22.09 14.03 0.75
CA LEU A 679 -22.39 13.99 -0.69
C LEU A 679 -21.77 12.81 -1.42
N GLY A 680 -20.65 12.28 -0.94
CA GLY A 680 -19.90 11.25 -1.65
C GLY A 680 -18.72 11.86 -2.40
N LYS A 681 -18.37 11.31 -3.56
CA LYS A 681 -17.30 11.79 -4.42
C LYS A 681 -17.91 12.35 -5.70
N ILE A 682 -17.50 13.56 -6.02
CA ILE A 682 -17.91 14.33 -7.18
C ILE A 682 -16.63 14.61 -7.96
N ASP A 683 -16.69 14.39 -9.27
CA ASP A 683 -15.57 14.58 -10.16
C ASP A 683 -15.11 16.05 -10.18
N ASP A 684 -13.79 16.24 -10.28
CA ASP A 684 -13.07 17.51 -10.18
C ASP A 684 -13.48 18.46 -9.05
N THR A 685 -14.46 19.35 -9.28
CA THR A 685 -14.81 20.40 -8.33
C THR A 685 -16.30 20.53 -8.09
N ASP A 686 -16.67 20.92 -6.87
CA ASP A 686 -18.03 21.31 -6.55
C ASP A 686 -18.11 22.63 -5.76
N GLU A 687 -19.22 23.33 -5.94
CA GLU A 687 -19.72 24.33 -5.00
C GLU A 687 -21.13 23.97 -4.56
N THR A 688 -21.33 23.88 -3.25
CA THR A 688 -22.55 23.34 -2.68
C THR A 688 -23.33 24.38 -1.88
N PHE A 689 -24.64 24.43 -2.11
CA PHE A 689 -25.56 25.40 -1.54
C PHE A 689 -26.76 24.71 -0.88
N ILE A 690 -27.16 25.17 0.30
CA ILE A 690 -28.43 24.81 0.94
C ILE A 690 -29.28 26.07 1.07
N ASN A 691 -30.50 26.02 0.54
CA ASN A 691 -31.46 27.12 0.58
C ASN A 691 -30.88 28.47 0.09
N GLY A 692 -30.00 28.43 -0.92
CA GLY A 692 -29.31 29.63 -1.45
C GLY A 692 -28.06 30.05 -0.67
N VAL A 693 -27.72 29.41 0.44
CA VAL A 693 -26.51 29.69 1.22
C VAL A 693 -25.41 28.71 0.81
N ARG A 694 -24.26 29.21 0.38
CA ARG A 694 -23.08 28.38 0.08
C ARG A 694 -22.54 27.77 1.37
N ILE A 695 -22.48 26.45 1.43
CA ILE A 695 -22.04 25.71 2.64
C ILE A 695 -20.67 25.07 2.49
N GLY A 696 -20.19 24.86 1.26
CA GLY A 696 -18.92 24.19 1.02
C GLY A 696 -18.51 24.18 -0.45
N ALA A 697 -17.26 23.83 -0.66
CA ALA A 697 -16.69 23.53 -1.97
C ALA A 697 -15.44 22.70 -1.76
N THR A 698 -15.13 21.84 -2.73
CA THR A 698 -13.94 21.01 -2.70
C THR A 698 -13.42 20.86 -4.11
N ASN A 699 -12.09 20.83 -4.23
CA ASN A 699 -11.38 20.49 -5.44
C ASN A 699 -10.69 19.13 -5.26
N GLY A 700 -10.74 18.30 -6.30
CA GLY A 700 -10.15 16.98 -6.37
C GLY A 700 -11.21 15.91 -6.62
N TRP A 701 -11.15 15.25 -7.77
CA TRP A 701 -12.12 14.24 -8.20
C TRP A 701 -12.32 13.08 -7.20
N SER A 702 -11.28 12.71 -6.43
CA SER A 702 -11.33 11.59 -5.50
C SER A 702 -11.67 11.93 -4.05
N SER A 703 -11.72 13.23 -3.71
CA SER A 703 -12.00 13.67 -2.35
C SER A 703 -13.45 13.37 -1.95
N TYR A 704 -13.66 12.91 -0.71
CA TYR A 704 -15.02 12.73 -0.20
C TYR A 704 -15.57 14.08 0.29
N ARG A 705 -16.76 14.43 -0.20
CA ARG A 705 -17.46 15.69 0.07
C ARG A 705 -18.31 15.56 1.33
N ARG A 706 -17.85 16.22 2.40
CA ARG A 706 -18.56 16.37 3.67
C ARG A 706 -18.51 17.83 4.08
N TYR A 707 -19.67 18.46 4.25
CA TYR A 707 -19.75 19.88 4.61
C TYR A 707 -20.52 20.09 5.90
N GLY A 708 -19.94 20.85 6.83
CA GLY A 708 -20.67 21.34 7.98
C GLY A 708 -21.79 22.28 7.52
N VAL A 709 -23.00 22.05 8.00
CA VAL A 709 -24.18 22.85 7.65
C VAL A 709 -24.59 23.66 8.88
N PRO A 710 -24.55 25.01 8.82
CA PRO A 710 -25.07 25.84 9.89
C PRO A 710 -26.55 25.52 10.13
N ALA A 711 -26.94 25.31 11.39
CA ALA A 711 -28.34 25.02 11.73
C ALA A 711 -29.31 26.11 11.25
N THR A 712 -28.84 27.35 11.10
CA THR A 712 -29.58 28.51 10.56
C THR A 712 -29.80 28.47 9.05
N ALA A 713 -28.99 27.70 8.30
CA ALA A 713 -29.19 27.49 6.86
C ALA A 713 -30.29 26.47 6.58
N LEU A 714 -30.70 25.69 7.59
CA LEU A 714 -31.70 24.62 7.47
C LEU A 714 -33.08 25.07 7.94
N ASN A 715 -34.10 24.68 7.19
CA ASN A 715 -35.51 24.79 7.55
C ASN A 715 -35.95 23.52 8.30
N TRP A 716 -35.80 23.52 9.62
CA TRP A 716 -36.23 22.41 10.48
C TRP A 716 -37.75 22.28 10.51
N GLY A 717 -38.26 21.05 10.37
CA GLY A 717 -39.70 20.78 10.28
C GLY A 717 -40.33 21.13 8.92
N GLY A 718 -39.52 21.50 7.92
CA GLY A 718 -40.00 21.90 6.61
C GLY A 718 -39.10 21.46 5.46
N GLU A 719 -39.44 21.93 4.25
CA GLU A 719 -38.69 21.64 3.03
C GLU A 719 -37.43 22.50 2.90
N ASN A 720 -36.37 21.87 2.39
CA ASN A 720 -35.07 22.43 2.07
C ASN A 720 -34.73 22.12 0.61
N VAL A 721 -33.90 22.98 0.02
CA VAL A 721 -33.34 22.80 -1.34
C VAL A 721 -31.82 22.67 -1.23
N LEU A 722 -31.28 21.61 -1.83
CA LEU A 722 -29.85 21.44 -2.07
C LEU A 722 -29.59 21.73 -3.55
N ALA A 723 -28.63 22.62 -3.82
CA ALA A 723 -28.13 22.91 -5.16
C ALA A 723 -26.61 22.73 -5.18
N ILE A 724 -26.09 22.11 -6.23
CA ILE A 724 -24.66 21.80 -6.35
C ILE A 724 -24.22 22.15 -7.76
N HIS A 725 -23.24 23.03 -7.86
CA HIS A 725 -22.52 23.33 -9.08
C HIS A 725 -21.31 22.40 -9.17
N VAL A 726 -21.13 21.73 -10.30
CA VAL A 726 -20.01 20.84 -10.58
C VAL A 726 -19.28 21.37 -11.81
N VAL A 727 -17.95 21.43 -11.73
CA VAL A 727 -17.09 21.71 -12.89
C VAL A 727 -16.18 20.52 -13.10
N ASP A 728 -16.29 19.94 -14.27
CA ASP A 728 -15.44 18.88 -14.81
C ASP A 728 -14.53 19.47 -15.89
N THR A 729 -13.25 19.19 -15.79
CA THR A 729 -12.21 19.69 -16.68
C THR A 729 -11.64 18.63 -17.61
N GLY A 730 -12.07 17.36 -17.47
CA GLY A 730 -11.71 16.27 -18.36
C GLY A 730 -12.01 14.89 -17.78
N GLY A 731 -12.65 14.04 -18.57
CA GLY A 731 -12.93 12.66 -18.19
C GLY A 731 -14.42 12.47 -17.89
N PRO A 732 -14.81 11.44 -17.11
CA PRO A 732 -16.21 11.26 -16.77
C PRO A 732 -16.70 12.11 -15.58
N GLY A 733 -17.49 13.14 -15.83
CA GLY A 733 -17.93 14.09 -14.80
C GLY A 733 -19.10 13.65 -13.90
N GLY A 734 -19.34 14.42 -12.84
CA GLY A 734 -20.49 14.25 -11.93
C GLY A 734 -20.25 13.38 -10.69
N PHE A 735 -21.34 12.87 -10.08
CA PHE A 735 -21.25 12.01 -8.88
C PHE A 735 -20.87 10.58 -9.26
N TRP A 736 -19.70 10.12 -8.83
CA TRP A 736 -19.22 8.78 -9.20
C TRP A 736 -19.18 7.78 -8.05
N SER A 737 -19.28 8.23 -6.79
CA SER A 737 -19.33 7.32 -5.64
C SER A 737 -20.00 7.94 -4.41
N VAL A 738 -20.65 7.11 -3.59
CA VAL A 738 -21.19 7.51 -2.26
C VAL A 738 -20.40 6.89 -1.09
N ARG A 739 -19.29 6.22 -1.40
CA ARG A 739 -18.48 5.52 -0.41
C ARG A 739 -17.53 6.49 0.27
N ARG A 740 -17.58 6.50 1.59
CA ARG A 740 -16.58 7.14 2.43
C ARG A 740 -15.50 6.12 2.74
N ASP A 741 -14.44 6.08 1.95
CA ASP A 741 -13.30 5.23 2.27
C ASP A 741 -12.48 5.94 3.37
N ARG A 742 -12.40 5.41 4.59
CA ARG A 742 -11.53 5.98 5.66
C ARG A 742 -10.18 5.25 5.80
N PRO A 743 -9.06 5.97 5.97
CA PRO A 743 -7.80 5.31 6.28
C PRO A 743 -7.88 4.65 7.66
N ALA A 744 -6.91 3.81 7.99
CA ALA A 744 -6.87 3.19 9.31
C ALA A 744 -6.71 4.26 10.41
N GLY A 745 -7.57 4.19 11.43
CA GLY A 745 -7.54 5.10 12.57
C GLY A 745 -6.54 4.69 13.66
N THR A 746 -5.95 3.49 13.56
CA THR A 746 -4.98 2.99 14.54
C THR A 746 -3.86 2.25 13.83
N TRP A 747 -2.62 2.56 14.22
CA TRP A 747 -1.41 1.94 13.72
C TRP A 747 -0.53 1.50 14.87
N ILE A 748 0.20 0.40 14.67
CA ILE A 748 1.17 -0.09 15.64
C ILE A 748 2.43 -0.60 14.95
N VAL A 749 3.57 -0.31 15.54
CA VAL A 749 4.86 -0.93 15.22
C VAL A 749 5.59 -1.31 16.51
N GLU A 750 6.23 -2.47 16.52
CA GLU A 750 7.18 -2.87 17.58
C GLU A 750 8.60 -2.56 17.10
N GLY A 751 9.05 -1.31 17.29
CA GLY A 751 10.34 -0.88 16.76
C GLY A 751 11.55 -1.45 17.52
N ALA A 752 11.36 -1.86 18.78
CA ALA A 752 12.33 -2.60 19.56
C ALA A 752 11.61 -3.64 20.42
N PRO A 753 12.28 -4.72 20.87
CA PRO A 753 11.63 -5.79 21.63
C PRO A 753 10.87 -5.25 22.86
N LYS A 754 9.56 -5.51 22.87
CA LYS A 754 8.59 -5.03 23.87
C LYS A 754 8.53 -3.51 24.00
N TRP A 755 8.77 -2.79 22.92
CA TRP A 755 8.62 -1.34 22.84
C TRP A 755 7.81 -1.00 21.61
N TRP A 756 6.56 -0.63 21.84
CA TRP A 756 5.59 -0.35 20.78
C TRP A 756 5.41 1.15 20.60
N THR A 757 5.17 1.56 19.36
CA THR A 757 4.63 2.89 19.04
C THR A 757 3.23 2.69 18.49
N VAL A 758 2.24 3.30 19.15
CA VAL A 758 0.83 3.27 18.76
C VAL A 758 0.43 4.66 18.28
N VAL A 759 -0.11 4.74 17.07
CA VAL A 759 -0.63 5.99 16.48
C VAL A 759 -2.14 5.87 16.44
N LEU A 760 -2.83 6.73 17.17
CA LEU A 760 -4.28 6.91 17.07
C LEU A 760 -4.54 8.16 16.22
N VAL A 761 -5.37 8.06 15.19
CA VAL A 761 -5.65 9.15 14.25
C VAL A 761 -7.13 9.48 14.28
N ASN A 762 -7.44 10.77 14.34
CA ASN A 762 -8.78 11.27 14.11
C ASN A 762 -8.90 11.81 12.67
N TRP A 763 -9.62 11.06 11.82
CA TRP A 763 -9.90 11.45 10.43
C TRP A 763 -11.15 12.36 10.29
N GLU A 764 -11.85 12.65 11.38
CA GLU A 764 -13.08 13.43 11.40
C GLU A 764 -12.86 14.91 11.69
N ASP A 765 -13.84 15.72 11.30
CA ASP A 765 -13.91 17.17 11.54
C ASP A 765 -14.27 17.50 13.00
N GLU A 766 -14.70 16.51 13.79
CA GLU A 766 -15.05 16.65 15.20
C GLU A 766 -14.10 15.87 16.13
N PRO A 767 -13.91 16.33 17.38
CA PRO A 767 -13.15 15.58 18.37
C PRO A 767 -13.71 14.17 18.58
N GLN A 768 -12.84 13.16 18.59
CA GLN A 768 -13.22 11.76 18.78
C GLN A 768 -12.74 11.23 20.13
N ASN A 769 -13.64 10.58 20.87
CA ASN A 769 -13.28 9.82 22.06
C ASN A 769 -12.87 8.40 21.64
N VAL A 770 -11.57 8.13 21.63
CA VAL A 770 -11.01 6.85 21.22
C VAL A 770 -10.63 6.03 22.44
N THR A 771 -11.03 4.75 22.46
CA THR A 771 -10.57 3.76 23.44
C THR A 771 -10.03 2.55 22.69
N GLN A 772 -8.70 2.41 22.68
CA GLN A 772 -8.01 1.32 22.00
C GLN A 772 -7.62 0.23 23.00
N SER A 773 -8.16 -0.98 22.83
CA SER A 773 -7.75 -2.16 23.60
C SER A 773 -6.32 -2.57 23.26
N LEU A 774 -5.45 -2.69 24.27
CA LEU A 774 -4.06 -3.14 24.07
C LEU A 774 -3.99 -4.61 23.68
N ALA A 775 -4.90 -5.44 24.21
CA ALA A 775 -4.98 -6.85 23.83
C ALA A 775 -5.36 -7.03 22.35
N ALA A 776 -6.22 -6.16 21.81
CA ALA A 776 -6.57 -6.16 20.38
C ALA A 776 -5.38 -5.75 19.49
N LEU A 777 -4.43 -4.98 20.01
CA LEU A 777 -3.14 -4.70 19.35
C LEU A 777 -2.12 -5.84 19.53
N GLY A 778 -2.51 -6.91 20.23
CA GLY A 778 -1.63 -8.00 20.61
C GLY A 778 -0.52 -7.60 21.59
N ILE A 779 -0.69 -6.48 22.30
CA ILE A 779 0.17 -6.05 23.40
C ILE A 779 -0.35 -6.72 24.68
N SER A 780 0.55 -7.39 25.41
CA SER A 780 0.23 -8.04 26.69
C SER A 780 1.09 -7.47 27.82
N GLY A 781 0.51 -7.41 29.02
CA GLY A 781 1.17 -6.89 30.21
C GLY A 781 0.17 -6.35 31.21
N SER A 782 0.52 -6.38 32.51
CA SER A 782 -0.37 -5.85 33.56
C SER A 782 -0.22 -4.35 33.79
N ARG A 783 0.86 -3.73 33.30
CA ARG A 783 1.18 -2.30 33.44
C ARG A 783 2.27 -1.89 32.46
N LEU A 784 2.01 -0.88 31.64
CA LEU A 784 2.94 -0.31 30.66
C LEU A 784 3.23 1.14 31.00
N ALA A 785 4.50 1.53 30.94
CA ALA A 785 4.87 2.94 30.92
C ALA A 785 4.55 3.53 29.54
N ALA A 786 4.06 4.77 29.54
CA ALA A 786 3.59 5.45 28.34
C ALA A 786 4.26 6.82 28.15
N TYR A 787 4.51 7.19 26.89
CA TYR A 787 5.15 8.44 26.52
C TYR A 787 4.49 9.03 25.27
N ASP A 788 4.09 10.31 25.33
CA ASP A 788 3.56 11.05 24.19
C ASP A 788 4.73 11.59 23.35
N VAL A 789 4.81 11.10 22.11
CA VAL A 789 5.92 11.36 21.18
C VAL A 789 5.92 12.80 20.65
N TRP A 790 4.75 13.41 20.48
CA TRP A 790 4.64 14.76 19.92
C TRP A 790 4.65 15.83 20.99
N ALA A 791 4.12 15.53 22.18
CA ALA A 791 4.23 16.41 23.34
C ALA A 791 5.55 16.25 24.11
N ASP A 792 6.39 15.29 23.70
CA ASP A 792 7.70 14.97 24.28
C ASP A 792 7.64 14.77 25.83
N GLN A 793 6.57 14.15 26.34
CA GLN A 793 6.29 14.03 27.78
C GLN A 793 5.76 12.64 28.21
N PRO A 794 6.06 12.21 29.45
CA PRO A 794 5.50 10.96 29.97
C PRO A 794 3.99 11.07 30.21
N LEU A 795 3.27 9.99 29.96
CA LEU A 795 1.86 9.82 30.29
C LEU A 795 1.70 8.95 31.55
N ALA A 796 0.49 8.87 32.07
CA ALA A 796 0.17 7.89 33.10
C ALA A 796 0.32 6.45 32.57
N ASP A 797 0.77 5.54 33.44
CA ASP A 797 0.90 4.13 33.07
C ASP A 797 -0.45 3.54 32.63
N VAL A 798 -0.41 2.74 31.56
CA VAL A 798 -1.56 2.14 30.91
C VAL A 798 -1.64 0.65 31.27
N GLN A 799 -2.83 0.06 31.33
CA GLN A 799 -3.00 -1.37 31.64
C GLN A 799 -3.77 -2.11 30.55
N GLN A 800 -5.04 -1.79 30.34
CA GLN A 800 -5.92 -2.54 29.43
C GLN A 800 -6.19 -1.81 28.12
N SER A 801 -6.31 -0.48 28.17
CA SER A 801 -6.66 0.34 27.02
C SER A 801 -6.00 1.71 27.05
N LEU A 802 -5.70 2.24 25.87
CA LEU A 802 -5.33 3.63 25.67
C LEU A 802 -6.62 4.41 25.36
N ALA A 803 -7.01 5.33 26.24
CA ALA A 803 -8.19 6.15 26.08
C ALA A 803 -7.81 7.63 26.02
N ALA A 804 -8.30 8.35 25.00
CA ALA A 804 -8.05 9.77 24.83
C ALA A 804 -9.14 10.44 23.97
N THR A 805 -9.32 11.74 24.17
CA THR A 805 -10.05 12.59 23.22
C THR A 805 -9.03 13.16 22.23
N ILE A 806 -9.16 12.79 20.96
CA ILE A 806 -8.27 13.22 19.88
C ILE A 806 -8.96 14.35 19.12
N GLN A 807 -8.28 15.48 18.97
CA GLN A 807 -8.84 16.65 18.26
C GLN A 807 -9.03 16.35 16.77
N PRO A 808 -9.90 17.10 16.05
CA PRO A 808 -10.04 16.96 14.59
C PRO A 808 -8.69 16.98 13.89
N HIS A 809 -8.54 16.13 12.89
CA HIS A 809 -7.37 16.09 11.99
C HIS A 809 -6.02 15.97 12.72
N SER A 810 -6.02 15.28 13.85
CA SER A 810 -4.84 15.15 14.71
C SER A 810 -4.56 13.70 15.11
N THR A 811 -3.43 13.49 15.77
CA THR A 811 -3.02 12.18 16.25
C THR A 811 -2.57 12.22 17.70
N LEU A 812 -2.82 11.13 18.42
CA LEU A 812 -2.07 10.77 19.62
C LEU A 812 -1.08 9.65 19.26
N THR A 813 0.22 9.96 19.29
CA THR A 813 1.29 8.98 19.04
C THR A 813 1.99 8.64 20.35
N VAL A 814 1.89 7.38 20.79
CA VAL A 814 2.30 6.93 22.12
C VAL A 814 3.33 5.81 22.03
N ALA A 815 4.45 5.96 22.73
CA ALA A 815 5.35 4.86 23.03
C ALA A 815 4.86 4.09 24.27
N LEU A 816 4.82 2.76 24.16
CA LEU A 816 4.44 1.85 25.24
C LEU A 816 5.53 0.83 25.49
N ARG A 817 5.85 0.61 26.77
CA ARG A 817 6.84 -0.39 27.20
C ARG A 817 6.42 -1.01 28.53
N PRO A 818 6.66 -2.31 28.79
CA PRO A 818 6.35 -2.91 30.09
C PRO A 818 7.00 -2.14 31.23
N ALA A 819 6.22 -1.78 32.25
CA ALA A 819 6.74 -1.08 33.42
C ALA A 819 7.59 -2.04 34.25
N THR A 820 8.80 -1.63 34.62
CA THR A 820 9.72 -2.43 35.44
C THR A 820 9.81 -1.94 36.88
N GLN A 821 10.44 -2.74 37.74
CA GLN A 821 10.71 -2.38 39.14
C GLN A 821 12.03 -1.61 39.31
N HIS A 822 12.73 -1.32 38.21
CA HIS A 822 13.94 -0.51 38.17
C HIS A 822 13.73 0.69 37.21
N PRO A 823 14.60 1.71 37.23
CA PRO A 823 14.55 2.78 36.26
C PRO A 823 14.74 2.25 34.84
N GLN A 824 14.03 2.81 33.87
CA GLN A 824 14.14 2.45 32.46
C GLN A 824 13.84 3.63 31.55
N VAL A 825 14.40 3.62 30.34
CA VAL A 825 14.02 4.60 29.31
C VAL A 825 12.62 4.30 28.79
N ILE A 826 11.81 5.34 28.63
CA ILE A 826 10.44 5.22 28.09
C ILE A 826 10.16 6.13 26.90
N GLY A 827 11.02 7.11 26.64
CA GLY A 827 10.82 8.04 25.53
C GLY A 827 12.03 8.91 25.25
N THR A 828 12.06 9.44 24.03
CA THR A 828 13.14 10.24 23.46
C THR A 828 12.57 11.32 22.54
N THR A 829 13.28 12.45 22.40
CA THR A 829 12.83 13.55 21.52
C THR A 829 13.27 13.37 20.06
N ARG A 830 13.91 12.24 19.72
CA ARG A 830 14.64 12.12 18.45
C ARG A 830 13.83 11.51 17.32
N HIS A 831 13.08 10.44 17.58
CA HIS A 831 12.48 9.64 16.51
C HIS A 831 11.04 9.22 16.84
N ILE A 832 10.14 9.18 15.85
CA ILE A 832 8.73 8.82 16.05
C ILE A 832 8.59 7.38 16.58
N VAL A 833 9.34 6.45 15.99
CA VAL A 833 9.41 5.04 16.43
C VAL A 833 10.44 4.94 17.55
N GLN A 834 10.04 5.41 18.72
CA GLN A 834 10.84 5.64 19.92
C GLN A 834 11.79 4.48 20.26
N GLY A 835 13.07 4.78 20.54
CA GLY A 835 14.04 3.81 21.03
C GLY A 835 14.57 2.83 19.97
N ALA A 836 13.86 2.66 18.85
CA ALA A 836 14.21 1.70 17.80
C ALA A 836 15.51 2.05 17.07
N VAL A 837 15.78 3.35 16.90
CA VAL A 837 16.91 3.84 16.10
C VAL A 837 17.89 4.68 16.92
N ASP A 838 17.47 5.25 18.05
CA ASP A 838 18.25 6.23 18.79
C ASP A 838 18.76 5.72 20.15
N ILE A 839 18.34 4.54 20.62
CA ILE A 839 18.88 3.87 21.81
C ILE A 839 19.59 2.58 21.38
N ALA A 840 20.92 2.60 21.34
CA ALA A 840 21.72 1.44 20.97
C ALA A 840 21.85 0.42 22.12
N GLU A 841 21.94 0.90 23.36
CA GLU A 841 22.10 0.04 24.54
C GLU A 841 21.40 0.65 25.76
N GLU A 842 20.82 -0.21 26.59
CA GLU A 842 20.29 0.13 27.91
C GLU A 842 20.55 -1.03 28.87
N ARG A 843 21.14 -0.74 30.04
CA ARG A 843 21.44 -1.74 31.07
C ARG A 843 21.25 -1.19 32.47
N TRP A 844 20.49 -1.91 33.29
CA TRP A 844 20.36 -1.66 34.72
C TRP A 844 21.37 -2.48 35.52
N ASP A 845 22.19 -1.81 36.31
CA ASP A 845 23.08 -2.42 37.31
C ASP A 845 22.43 -2.29 38.69
N SER A 846 21.94 -3.41 39.22
CA SER A 846 21.26 -3.45 40.52
C SER A 846 22.22 -3.22 41.69
N ALA A 847 23.47 -3.67 41.59
CA ALA A 847 24.47 -3.54 42.64
C ALA A 847 24.91 -2.08 42.79
N ALA A 848 25.14 -1.39 41.67
CA ALA A 848 25.48 0.03 41.65
C ALA A 848 24.25 0.96 41.69
N SER A 849 23.03 0.42 41.64
CA SER A 849 21.78 1.18 41.46
C SER A 849 21.89 2.20 40.33
N THR A 850 22.44 1.80 39.19
CA THR A 850 22.79 2.70 38.08
C THR A 850 22.18 2.20 36.78
N LEU A 851 21.46 3.08 36.07
CA LEU A 851 21.04 2.85 34.69
C LEU A 851 22.13 3.40 33.76
N ARG A 852 22.59 2.60 32.81
CA ARG A 852 23.56 3.01 31.79
C ARG A 852 22.94 2.83 30.41
N GLY A 853 23.31 3.69 29.48
CA GLY A 853 22.89 3.53 28.10
C GLY A 853 23.82 4.21 27.11
N ARG A 854 23.56 3.90 25.84
CA ARG A 854 24.23 4.49 24.70
C ARG A 854 23.16 4.93 23.70
N SER A 855 23.19 6.20 23.33
CA SER A 855 22.25 6.78 22.37
C SER A 855 22.96 7.14 21.08
N VAL A 856 22.35 6.80 19.94
CA VAL A 856 22.87 7.14 18.62
C VAL A 856 22.54 8.59 18.31
N ASN A 857 23.52 9.35 17.83
CA ASN A 857 23.27 10.71 17.38
C ASN A 857 22.80 10.71 15.92
N LEU A 858 21.53 11.02 15.71
CA LEU A 858 20.89 11.01 14.39
C LEU A 858 20.96 12.36 13.66
N ASP A 859 21.03 13.47 14.40
CA ASP A 859 21.10 14.83 13.85
C ASP A 859 21.63 15.83 14.90
N GLY A 860 21.79 17.10 14.49
CA GLY A 860 22.30 18.18 15.33
C GLY A 860 21.30 18.81 16.29
N ARG A 861 20.04 18.33 16.40
CA ARG A 861 19.04 18.91 17.31
C ARG A 861 19.40 18.65 18.78
N ALA A 862 18.80 19.44 19.67
CA ALA A 862 18.80 19.15 21.09
C ALA A 862 18.14 17.78 21.36
N TYR A 863 18.64 17.06 22.36
CA TYR A 863 18.20 15.70 22.65
C TYR A 863 17.78 15.57 24.10
N ALA A 864 16.68 14.87 24.32
CA ALA A 864 16.30 14.45 25.64
C ALA A 864 15.89 12.97 25.70
N ILE A 865 16.20 12.35 26.83
CA ILE A 865 15.80 11.00 27.19
C ILE A 865 14.95 11.08 28.45
N THR A 866 13.76 10.49 28.41
CA THR A 866 12.86 10.37 29.55
C THR A 866 12.96 8.99 30.18
N ILE A 867 13.27 8.96 31.47
CA ILE A 867 13.44 7.76 32.28
C ILE A 867 12.29 7.67 33.28
N ALA A 868 11.55 6.56 33.27
CA ALA A 868 10.60 6.23 34.31
C ALA A 868 11.35 5.76 35.57
N VAL A 869 11.01 6.31 36.73
CA VAL A 869 11.67 5.99 38.00
C VAL A 869 10.66 5.38 38.98
N PRO A 870 10.83 4.12 39.40
CA PRO A 870 9.96 3.50 40.38
C PRO A 870 9.88 4.31 41.68
N ARG A 871 8.71 4.31 42.34
CA ARG A 871 8.42 5.16 43.52
C ARG A 871 9.48 5.09 44.63
N ARG A 872 10.16 3.95 44.79
CA ARG A 872 11.18 3.68 45.82
C ARG A 872 12.55 4.30 45.52
N LEU A 873 12.76 4.82 44.32
CA LEU A 873 14.03 5.35 43.85
C LEU A 873 13.95 6.85 43.54
N ARG A 874 15.10 7.53 43.63
CA ARG A 874 15.29 8.93 43.21
C ARG A 874 16.62 9.06 42.50
N SER A 875 16.66 9.81 41.40
CA SER A 875 17.91 10.10 40.68
C SER A 875 18.86 10.93 41.55
N ARG A 876 20.16 10.61 41.48
CA ARG A 876 21.23 11.31 42.20
C ARG A 876 22.12 12.08 41.22
N THR A 877 23.02 11.39 40.54
CA THR A 877 23.99 11.99 39.61
C THR A 877 23.84 11.40 38.20
N CYS A 878 23.89 12.26 37.18
CA CYS A 878 24.14 11.88 35.78
C CYS A 878 25.64 12.00 35.50
N LYS A 879 26.20 10.99 34.84
CA LYS A 879 27.50 11.08 34.15
C LYS A 879 27.25 10.80 32.68
N ALA A 880 27.53 11.76 31.83
CA ALA A 880 27.41 11.62 30.39
C ALA A 880 28.58 12.33 29.70
N ASP A 881 28.93 11.87 28.51
CA ASP A 881 29.90 12.51 27.63
C ASP A 881 29.26 12.76 26.25
N PRO A 882 28.99 14.04 25.88
CA PRO A 882 29.10 15.26 26.68
C PRO A 882 28.13 15.31 27.87
N ALA A 883 28.38 16.24 28.81
CA ALA A 883 27.61 16.38 30.04
C ALA A 883 26.12 16.64 29.79
N CYS A 884 25.28 15.99 30.61
CA CYS A 884 23.81 16.09 30.53
C CYS A 884 23.25 16.97 31.66
N THR A 885 22.17 17.70 31.38
CA THR A 885 21.35 18.35 32.41
C THR A 885 20.26 17.38 32.87
N VAL A 886 20.00 17.30 34.18
CA VAL A 886 18.98 16.41 34.75
C VAL A 886 17.80 17.22 35.25
N LYS A 887 16.63 17.04 34.62
CA LYS A 887 15.36 17.63 35.06
C LYS A 887 14.48 16.55 35.69
N ARG A 888 14.02 16.77 36.92
CA ARG A 888 13.00 15.91 37.55
C ARG A 888 11.62 16.36 37.08
N LEU A 889 10.76 15.40 36.75
CA LEU A 889 9.37 15.64 36.39
C LEU A 889 8.47 15.21 37.54
N ASP A 890 7.30 15.84 37.68
CA ASP A 890 6.40 15.67 38.84
C ASP A 890 5.88 14.23 39.01
N VAL A 891 5.90 13.45 37.92
CA VAL A 891 5.25 12.13 37.82
C VAL A 891 6.18 10.95 38.13
N GLY A 892 7.30 11.17 38.84
CA GLY A 892 8.28 10.10 39.10
C GLY A 892 9.12 9.74 37.87
N HIS A 893 9.39 10.74 37.03
CA HIS A 893 10.23 10.61 35.85
C HIS A 893 11.43 11.55 35.93
N VAL A 894 12.48 11.23 35.19
CA VAL A 894 13.69 12.04 35.08
C VAL A 894 14.02 12.21 33.62
N MET A 895 14.26 13.45 33.20
CA MET A 895 14.67 13.78 31.85
C MET A 895 16.14 14.17 31.84
N LEU A 896 16.92 13.50 31.00
CA LEU A 896 18.30 13.87 30.67
C LEU A 896 18.26 14.74 29.41
N GLN A 897 18.97 15.87 29.41
CA GLN A 897 18.94 16.82 28.31
C GLN A 897 20.34 17.19 27.84
N TRP A 898 20.50 17.28 26.53
CA TRP A 898 21.69 17.77 25.86
C TRP A 898 21.32 18.90 24.90
N PRO A 899 22.19 19.92 24.78
CA PRO A 899 21.96 21.02 23.83
C PRO A 899 22.09 20.56 22.38
N ALA A 900 21.67 21.41 21.45
CA ALA A 900 21.93 21.21 20.02
C ALA A 900 23.43 21.25 19.70
N GLY A 901 23.81 20.74 18.52
CA GLY A 901 25.19 20.73 18.03
C GLY A 901 25.98 19.46 18.39
N LEU A 902 25.31 18.41 18.88
CA LEU A 902 25.95 17.12 19.12
C LEU A 902 26.34 16.47 17.78
N THR A 903 27.54 15.88 17.75
CA THR A 903 28.12 15.25 16.55
C THR A 903 28.50 13.79 16.75
N LYS A 904 28.38 13.27 17.98
CA LYS A 904 28.78 11.91 18.37
C LYS A 904 27.69 11.24 19.18
N ASP A 905 27.69 9.91 19.13
CA ASP A 905 26.87 9.06 20.00
C ASP A 905 27.17 9.37 21.48
N LEU A 906 26.14 9.23 22.31
CA LEU A 906 26.17 9.64 23.71
C LEU A 906 26.26 8.41 24.61
N ALA A 907 27.31 8.33 25.41
CA ALA A 907 27.37 7.40 26.53
C ALA A 907 26.89 8.10 27.80
N TRP A 908 25.93 7.50 28.50
CA TRP A 908 25.34 8.10 29.70
C TRP A 908 25.08 7.08 30.80
N SER A 909 25.08 7.56 32.04
CA SER A 909 24.73 6.79 33.22
C SER A 909 24.09 7.66 34.28
N VAL A 910 23.07 7.12 34.95
CA VAL A 910 22.35 7.80 36.02
C VAL A 910 22.30 6.87 37.23
N SER A 911 22.82 7.35 38.35
CA SER A 911 22.73 6.63 39.62
C SER A 911 21.45 6.98 40.36
N PHE A 912 20.88 6.02 41.06
CA PHE A 912 19.66 6.15 41.84
C PHE A 912 19.89 5.76 43.29
N GLY A 913 19.18 6.38 44.21
CA GLY A 913 19.18 5.99 45.62
C GLY A 913 17.78 5.79 46.17
N SER A 914 17.70 5.18 47.35
CA SER A 914 16.45 5.04 48.10
C SER A 914 15.78 6.40 48.31
N ALA A 915 14.50 6.48 47.99
CA ALA A 915 13.65 7.57 48.45
C ALA A 915 13.51 7.42 49.98
N ARG A 916 14.02 8.38 50.77
CA ARG A 916 13.73 8.41 52.22
C ARG A 916 12.21 8.55 52.38
N ARG A 917 11.58 7.67 53.17
CA ARG A 917 10.19 7.84 53.63
C ARG A 917 10.15 9.17 54.40
N ARG A 918 9.40 10.15 53.90
CA ARG A 918 8.94 11.27 54.72
C ARG A 918 7.69 10.83 55.44
#